data_AF-A0A8C8S7Y7-F1
#
_entry.id   AF-A0A8C8S7Y7-F1
#
_cell.length_a   1.000
_cell.length_b   1.000
_cell.length_c   1.000
_cell.angle_alpha   90.00
_cell.angle_beta   90.00
_cell.angle_gamma   90.00
#
_symmetry.space_group_name_H-M   'P 1'
#
loop_
_entity.id
_entity.type
_entity.pdbx_description
1 polymer ?
#
loop_
_entity_poly.entity_id
_entity_poly.type
_entity_poly.pdbx_seq_one_letter_code
_entity_poly.pdbx_strand_id
1 'polypeptide(L)'
;MRCPAEPRLVPHGGLLLLWLLNFVPSFGRETLLTTPVTPWSEQSIVYEDFIHLNILEKRVLNNSEVSVQYLCSKPCTVTLEAVVSSEFRTGVLVYKKRWKNEKHLHISRTQTVDLKFPSIMVYRDDYFIRHSIIVHTVILYAWISHKLVGSHDAKWNESYLQAVARNYTLLETVPPCERPYKDHKVCFQWISEYMWKFQENRLPQCPHESDAVEILRFPYASSGEKTGIVKKFSRFKNRELETIRQHQIDYPMFTISVWLYLLRHCEKNLCGIFYFINPEEMYSTPAVFLNEEGYVHIQMRLIKGEDLAVKTSFSLPLKQWFRLDISFNGGQIEVTSLGKNLKRHQHQSFNFRKDFYYDDTAGYFVLGGSGYASGIEGFFGPVKYYRLNILETKQISNPLYDKEIMEQVELYYRRCADIQEIVSGYRHIVEQGQLVQKDYIHENYYSELNYKYGGKATCDAFIWDTELREKYRSLFKLLQEMDFSSPDVPEDGNDPILEVGQRIYEKVAKSLSSAEGLRYMNSSIPFLMESSCCGYHKSSYFLAVIFETGLGVPVDPMQGLLYSLVGAQGNERLSVMNLGYKHYQGINNYPLDLELSYAYYSNIALKTSLDQHTTKGDQAFVEAIRLRDDELLKAQTKENGDIFMWLKHEATRGNAAAQQRLAQMLFWGQQGVAKNREAAIEWYAKGALETEDPILIYDYAIVLFKGQGVKKNTRLALELMKKAASKGLHQAVNGLGWYYHNFKRDYIKAAQFWLKAEELGNPDASYNLGVLHLDGIYPGVPGKNRTLAAEYFYKAAHGGHIEGTIRCSQYYMTGNMENFPRDPEKAVIWAKHIAEKNGYLGYVIRNALNAYLELSWHEALLHYVLSAEAGIEVSQTNLAHICEERPELARRYLATNCVWRYYNFSISQINAPSFAYLKMGDFYYYGYQNHSKDLELSVQMYAQAALEGDSQGFFNLALLMEEGNSIPPHILDHLEINRTLHSSNISILQELYQRCWSQSNQESINPCSLALFYFYLRVCWNNILHSTLIYFMGTFLVSILVTFAVQHFQSLSDNVSHAPRTEQSPAVHSSTENTSDTGSREQEESTLTNNLAQHPQLIS
;
A
#
# COMPACT_ATOMS: atom_id res chain seq x y z
N MET A 1 -13.76 -25.38 -65.32
CA MET A 1 -12.48 -25.35 -66.08
C MET A 1 -11.34 -25.74 -65.14
N ARG A 2 -10.15 -26.07 -65.64
CA ARG A 2 -9.07 -26.70 -64.83
C ARG A 2 -8.20 -25.67 -64.09
N CYS A 3 -7.78 -26.02 -62.88
CA CYS A 3 -6.54 -25.55 -62.25
C CYS A 3 -5.67 -26.79 -61.89
N PRO A 4 -4.32 -26.72 -61.99
CA PRO A 4 -3.42 -27.87 -61.82
C PRO A 4 -2.79 -27.96 -60.40
N ALA A 5 -1.77 -28.81 -60.24
CA ALA A 5 -1.20 -29.24 -58.95
C ALA A 5 0.15 -28.58 -58.56
N GLU A 6 0.57 -28.86 -57.31
CA GLU A 6 1.93 -29.04 -56.71
C GLU A 6 3.22 -28.85 -57.58
N PRO A 7 4.41 -28.51 -56.98
CA PRO A 7 4.89 -29.07 -55.69
C PRO A 7 5.82 -28.24 -54.75
N ARG A 8 5.95 -28.75 -53.51
CA ARG A 8 7.11 -28.85 -52.58
C ARG A 8 8.34 -27.90 -52.66
N LEU A 9 8.81 -27.46 -51.48
CA LEU A 9 10.22 -27.59 -51.04
C LEU A 9 10.38 -27.42 -49.50
N VAL A 10 11.35 -28.10 -48.87
CA VAL A 10 11.65 -28.11 -47.42
C VAL A 10 13.16 -28.33 -47.18
N PRO A 11 13.81 -27.47 -46.34
CA PRO A 11 14.64 -27.88 -45.17
C PRO A 11 14.27 -27.04 -43.91
N HIS A 12 14.77 -27.18 -42.67
CA HIS A 12 15.60 -28.13 -41.89
C HIS A 12 15.34 -27.85 -40.37
N GLY A 13 15.76 -28.62 -39.35
CA GLY A 13 16.52 -29.89 -39.38
C GLY A 13 16.98 -30.52 -38.03
N GLY A 14 16.67 -29.98 -36.84
CA GLY A 14 17.06 -30.54 -35.52
C GLY A 14 15.89 -30.59 -34.52
N LEU A 15 15.63 -31.65 -33.73
CA LEU A 15 16.44 -32.32 -32.68
C LEU A 15 16.59 -31.45 -31.40
N LEU A 16 16.29 -31.90 -30.17
CA LEU A 16 16.20 -33.27 -29.59
C LEU A 16 14.97 -33.52 -28.66
N LEU A 17 14.52 -34.78 -28.63
CA LEU A 17 14.04 -35.62 -27.48
C LEU A 17 13.47 -34.99 -26.18
N LEU A 18 12.29 -35.49 -25.74
CA LEU A 18 12.18 -36.39 -24.57
C LEU A 18 10.77 -37.04 -24.36
N TRP A 19 10.74 -38.37 -24.34
CA TRP A 19 9.98 -39.27 -23.43
C TRP A 19 8.57 -38.89 -22.89
N LEU A 20 7.49 -39.53 -23.41
CA LEU A 20 6.83 -40.71 -22.78
C LEU A 20 5.46 -41.04 -23.42
N LEU A 21 5.26 -42.32 -23.77
CA LEU A 21 3.95 -42.90 -24.12
C LEU A 21 3.91 -44.36 -23.67
N ASN A 22 2.87 -44.75 -22.92
CA ASN A 22 2.24 -46.08 -22.93
C ASN A 22 1.20 -46.21 -21.80
N PHE A 23 -0.09 -46.18 -22.13
CA PHE A 23 -1.02 -47.31 -21.98
C PHE A 23 -2.49 -46.86 -22.07
N VAL A 24 -3.29 -47.61 -22.80
CA VAL A 24 -4.76 -47.63 -22.77
C VAL A 24 -5.13 -49.03 -22.27
N PRO A 25 -5.96 -49.17 -21.22
CA PRO A 25 -7.28 -49.76 -21.49
C PRO A 25 -8.44 -49.40 -20.52
N SER A 26 -9.63 -49.22 -21.10
CA SER A 26 -10.91 -49.86 -20.70
C SER A 26 -11.64 -49.48 -19.39
N PHE A 27 -12.96 -49.76 -19.42
CA PHE A 27 -13.96 -49.76 -18.34
C PHE A 27 -14.21 -48.42 -17.60
N GLY A 28 -15.44 -47.93 -17.43
CA GLY A 28 -16.75 -48.54 -17.73
C GLY A 28 -17.32 -49.30 -16.53
N ARG A 29 -17.98 -48.58 -15.62
CA ARG A 29 -18.85 -49.12 -14.56
C ARG A 29 -20.07 -48.22 -14.37
N GLU A 30 -21.20 -48.65 -14.90
CA GLU A 30 -22.50 -48.20 -14.43
C GLU A 30 -22.82 -48.90 -13.10
N THR A 31 -23.40 -48.19 -12.13
CA THR A 31 -23.93 -48.82 -10.91
C THR A 31 -25.34 -49.32 -11.12
N LEU A 32 -25.49 -50.63 -11.17
CA LEU A 32 -26.79 -51.32 -11.20
C LEU A 32 -27.63 -51.01 -9.95
N LEU A 33 -28.88 -50.63 -10.15
CA LEU A 33 -29.99 -50.87 -9.22
C LEU A 33 -31.17 -51.42 -10.02
N THR A 34 -31.66 -52.59 -9.62
CA THR A 34 -32.64 -53.38 -10.39
C THR A 34 -33.74 -53.95 -9.48
N THR A 35 -34.94 -54.08 -10.04
CA THR A 35 -36.06 -54.96 -9.58
C THR A 35 -36.68 -54.63 -8.21
N PRO A 36 -37.88 -55.17 -7.86
CA PRO A 36 -38.79 -56.07 -8.59
C PRO A 36 -40.02 -55.32 -9.16
N VAL A 37 -41.01 -55.91 -9.85
CA VAL A 37 -41.74 -57.18 -9.66
C VAL A 37 -42.17 -57.82 -10.99
N THR A 38 -42.19 -59.16 -11.03
CA THR A 38 -42.93 -59.98 -12.02
C THR A 38 -44.05 -60.74 -11.30
N PRO A 39 -45.09 -61.18 -12.03
CA PRO A 39 -45.19 -62.63 -12.28
C PRO A 39 -45.52 -62.99 -13.74
N TRP A 40 -45.45 -64.28 -14.07
CA TRP A 40 -45.62 -64.83 -15.42
C TRP A 40 -47.07 -65.14 -15.83
N SER A 41 -47.35 -65.16 -17.14
CA SER A 41 -48.23 -66.17 -17.76
C SER A 41 -47.95 -66.41 -19.25
N GLU A 42 -47.55 -67.64 -19.58
CA GLU A 42 -47.87 -68.43 -20.79
C GLU A 42 -47.91 -67.80 -22.21
N GLN A 43 -46.93 -68.26 -23.00
CA GLN A 43 -46.96 -68.60 -24.43
C GLN A 43 -48.19 -68.22 -25.29
N SER A 44 -48.00 -67.22 -26.16
CA SER A 44 -48.33 -67.37 -27.60
C SER A 44 -47.40 -66.48 -28.43
N ILE A 45 -47.05 -66.88 -29.65
CA ILE A 45 -46.16 -66.07 -30.52
C ILE A 45 -47.00 -64.99 -31.20
N VAL A 46 -47.24 -63.91 -30.46
CA VAL A 46 -47.81 -62.67 -30.98
C VAL A 46 -46.67 -61.79 -31.49
N TYR A 47 -46.72 -61.40 -32.77
CA TYR A 47 -45.81 -60.39 -33.32
C TYR A 47 -46.25 -59.00 -32.84
N GLU A 48 -45.78 -58.61 -31.64
CA GLU A 48 -46.00 -57.27 -31.10
C GLU A 48 -45.33 -56.19 -31.95
N ASP A 49 -45.98 -55.03 -32.03
CA ASP A 49 -45.45 -53.85 -32.70
C ASP A 49 -44.26 -53.28 -31.93
N PHE A 50 -43.10 -53.17 -32.57
CA PHE A 50 -41.90 -52.59 -31.94
C PHE A 50 -41.21 -51.56 -32.83
N ILE A 51 -40.52 -50.62 -32.19
CA ILE A 51 -39.66 -49.64 -32.85
C ILE A 51 -38.39 -49.40 -32.04
N HIS A 52 -37.25 -49.48 -32.70
CA HIS A 52 -35.91 -49.36 -32.13
C HIS A 52 -35.09 -48.34 -32.92
N LEU A 53 -34.47 -47.41 -32.20
CA LEU A 53 -33.54 -46.42 -32.72
C LEU A 53 -32.12 -46.96 -32.55
N ASN A 54 -31.43 -47.21 -33.65
CA ASN A 54 -30.01 -47.57 -33.65
C ASN A 54 -29.20 -46.47 -34.38
N ILE A 55 -28.30 -45.84 -33.63
CA ILE A 55 -27.63 -44.59 -33.97
C ILE A 55 -26.13 -44.83 -33.82
N LEU A 56 -25.38 -44.77 -34.93
CA LEU A 56 -23.95 -45.06 -34.95
C LEU A 56 -23.12 -43.97 -34.25
N GLU A 57 -23.47 -42.70 -34.48
CA GLU A 57 -22.85 -41.55 -33.83
C GLU A 57 -23.92 -40.70 -33.14
N LYS A 58 -23.87 -40.64 -31.81
CA LYS A 58 -24.87 -39.94 -30.99
C LYS A 58 -24.72 -38.41 -31.00
N ARG A 59 -23.73 -37.85 -31.69
CA ARG A 59 -23.46 -36.41 -31.73
C ARG A 59 -24.34 -35.69 -32.74
N VAL A 60 -24.78 -34.49 -32.38
CA VAL A 60 -25.55 -33.60 -33.26
C VAL A 60 -24.63 -33.05 -34.36
N LEU A 61 -24.65 -33.68 -35.54
CA LEU A 61 -23.86 -33.31 -36.72
C LEU A 61 -24.77 -32.95 -37.91
N ASN A 62 -24.20 -32.41 -38.99
CA ASN A 62 -24.98 -31.86 -40.11
C ASN A 62 -25.75 -32.92 -40.91
N ASN A 63 -25.24 -34.16 -40.92
CA ASN A 63 -25.86 -35.35 -41.51
C ASN A 63 -25.68 -36.53 -40.53
N SER A 64 -26.37 -36.57 -39.39
CA SER A 64 -26.34 -37.75 -38.51
C SER A 64 -27.25 -38.85 -39.10
N GLU A 65 -26.70 -40.00 -39.48
CA GLU A 65 -27.49 -41.14 -39.97
C GLU A 65 -28.13 -41.90 -38.81
N VAL A 66 -29.47 -42.06 -38.86
CA VAL A 66 -30.24 -42.82 -37.87
C VAL A 66 -30.92 -44.00 -38.56
N SER A 67 -30.67 -45.21 -38.06
CA SER A 67 -31.37 -46.41 -38.51
C SER A 67 -32.55 -46.71 -37.59
N VAL A 68 -33.76 -46.72 -38.17
CA VAL A 68 -35.00 -47.00 -37.46
C VAL A 68 -35.44 -48.41 -37.82
N GLN A 69 -35.29 -49.35 -36.90
CA GLN A 69 -35.81 -50.71 -37.04
C GLN A 69 -37.23 -50.77 -36.47
N TYR A 70 -38.17 -51.35 -37.20
CA TYR A 70 -39.56 -51.45 -36.78
C TYR A 70 -40.24 -52.71 -37.32
N LEU A 71 -41.32 -53.14 -36.67
CA LEU A 71 -42.26 -54.15 -37.16
C LEU A 71 -43.68 -53.60 -36.96
N CYS A 72 -44.58 -53.87 -37.92
CA CYS A 72 -45.99 -53.51 -37.81
C CYS A 72 -46.89 -54.75 -38.01
N SER A 73 -47.85 -54.94 -37.12
CA SER A 73 -48.87 -55.99 -37.13
C SER A 73 -50.09 -55.61 -38.00
N LYS A 74 -50.38 -54.31 -38.13
CA LYS A 74 -51.43 -53.75 -38.99
C LYS A 74 -50.86 -52.61 -39.85
N PRO A 75 -51.54 -52.18 -40.93
CA PRO A 75 -51.07 -51.07 -41.77
C PRO A 75 -50.78 -49.81 -40.93
N CYS A 76 -49.51 -49.38 -40.95
CA CYS A 76 -49.01 -48.41 -40.00
C CYS A 76 -48.36 -47.19 -40.67
N THR A 77 -48.30 -46.07 -39.95
CA THR A 77 -47.41 -44.94 -40.22
C THR A 77 -46.32 -44.94 -39.16
N VAL A 78 -45.06 -44.84 -39.59
CA VAL A 78 -43.91 -44.64 -38.72
C VAL A 78 -43.50 -43.17 -38.79
N THR A 79 -43.30 -42.56 -37.63
CA THR A 79 -42.89 -41.16 -37.47
C THR A 79 -41.57 -41.08 -36.73
N LEU A 80 -40.67 -40.20 -37.21
CA LEU A 80 -39.42 -39.81 -36.56
C LEU A 80 -39.37 -38.29 -36.43
N GLU A 81 -39.12 -37.78 -35.23
CA GLU A 81 -39.01 -36.36 -34.92
C GLU A 81 -37.76 -36.05 -34.10
N ALA A 82 -37.18 -34.86 -34.29
CA ALA A 82 -36.15 -34.32 -33.41
C ALA A 82 -36.66 -33.03 -32.74
N VAL A 83 -36.66 -33.03 -31.42
CA VAL A 83 -37.12 -31.93 -30.55
C VAL A 83 -35.94 -31.39 -29.75
N VAL A 84 -35.84 -30.07 -29.67
CA VAL A 84 -34.63 -29.36 -29.22
C VAL A 84 -34.97 -28.39 -28.09
N SER A 85 -34.08 -28.30 -27.10
CA SER A 85 -34.07 -27.22 -26.12
C SER A 85 -32.81 -26.38 -26.25
N SER A 86 -33.02 -25.08 -26.36
CA SER A 86 -32.02 -24.03 -26.55
C SER A 86 -32.20 -22.95 -25.48
N GLU A 87 -31.21 -22.08 -25.33
CA GLU A 87 -31.23 -20.92 -24.42
C GLU A 87 -32.49 -20.04 -24.56
N PHE A 88 -33.06 -19.94 -25.77
CA PHE A 88 -34.24 -19.11 -26.05
C PHE A 88 -35.57 -19.84 -25.89
N ARG A 89 -35.62 -21.15 -26.17
CA ARG A 89 -36.85 -21.96 -26.19
C ARG A 89 -36.57 -23.44 -25.96
N THR A 90 -37.41 -24.07 -25.13
CA THR A 90 -37.52 -25.52 -24.95
C THR A 90 -38.54 -26.13 -25.92
N GLY A 91 -38.40 -27.43 -26.21
CA GLY A 91 -39.44 -28.19 -26.94
C GLY A 91 -39.62 -27.86 -28.43
N VAL A 92 -38.63 -27.26 -29.09
CA VAL A 92 -38.74 -26.85 -30.51
C VAL A 92 -38.55 -28.05 -31.44
N LEU A 93 -39.56 -28.35 -32.26
CA LEU A 93 -39.47 -29.35 -33.33
C LEU A 93 -38.60 -28.82 -34.49
N VAL A 94 -37.44 -29.44 -34.73
CA VAL A 94 -36.51 -29.04 -35.81
C VAL A 94 -36.47 -30.01 -37.00
N TYR A 95 -36.92 -31.25 -36.81
CA TYR A 95 -36.95 -32.28 -37.86
C TYR A 95 -38.18 -33.18 -37.68
N LYS A 96 -38.85 -33.53 -38.78
CA LYS A 96 -39.97 -34.49 -38.81
C LYS A 96 -40.00 -35.26 -40.12
N LYS A 97 -39.95 -36.59 -40.07
CA LYS A 97 -40.07 -37.49 -41.22
C LYS A 97 -41.11 -38.57 -40.93
N ARG A 98 -41.90 -38.95 -41.94
CA ARG A 98 -42.95 -39.97 -41.82
C ARG A 98 -42.97 -40.88 -43.05
N TRP A 99 -43.24 -42.16 -42.86
CA TRP A 99 -43.45 -43.12 -43.94
C TRP A 99 -44.49 -44.16 -43.54
N LYS A 100 -45.08 -44.85 -44.52
CA LYS A 100 -46.12 -45.87 -44.29
C LYS A 100 -45.59 -47.27 -44.60
N ASN A 101 -46.01 -48.26 -43.82
CA ASN A 101 -45.78 -49.67 -44.12
C ASN A 101 -47.13 -50.39 -44.19
N GLU A 102 -47.70 -50.45 -45.39
CA GLU A 102 -49.00 -51.07 -45.67
C GLU A 102 -48.87 -52.46 -46.33
N LYS A 103 -47.66 -52.85 -46.77
CA LYS A 103 -47.41 -54.06 -47.58
C LYS A 103 -46.56 -55.15 -46.91
N HIS A 104 -45.82 -54.83 -45.86
CA HIS A 104 -44.89 -55.76 -45.19
C HIS A 104 -45.24 -55.85 -43.71
N LEU A 105 -46.37 -56.49 -43.40
CA LEU A 105 -46.82 -56.74 -42.04
C LEU A 105 -46.11 -57.96 -41.45
N HIS A 106 -45.91 -57.97 -40.13
CA HIS A 106 -45.19 -59.01 -39.37
C HIS A 106 -43.73 -59.28 -39.80
N ILE A 107 -43.15 -58.42 -40.64
CA ILE A 107 -41.74 -58.47 -41.07
C ILE A 107 -41.01 -57.27 -40.46
N SER A 108 -39.90 -57.52 -39.77
CA SER A 108 -39.04 -56.44 -39.28
C SER A 108 -38.33 -55.75 -40.44
N ARG A 109 -38.33 -54.41 -40.44
CA ARG A 109 -37.68 -53.58 -41.46
C ARG A 109 -36.81 -52.53 -40.78
N THR A 110 -35.61 -52.33 -41.31
CA THR A 110 -34.75 -51.21 -40.94
C THR A 110 -34.80 -50.16 -42.04
N GLN A 111 -35.00 -48.89 -41.66
CA GLN A 111 -35.02 -47.73 -42.55
C GLN A 111 -33.99 -46.72 -42.06
N THR A 112 -32.96 -46.45 -42.87
CA THR A 112 -32.01 -45.37 -42.58
C THR A 112 -32.58 -44.00 -42.96
N VAL A 113 -32.20 -43.00 -42.18
CA VAL A 113 -32.70 -41.62 -42.25
C VAL A 113 -31.60 -40.63 -41.88
N ASP A 114 -31.18 -39.80 -42.83
CA ASP A 114 -30.31 -38.66 -42.56
C ASP A 114 -31.07 -37.58 -41.77
N LEU A 115 -30.60 -37.26 -40.57
CA LEU A 115 -31.01 -36.08 -39.83
C LEU A 115 -30.23 -34.86 -40.33
N LYS A 116 -30.94 -33.76 -40.57
CA LYS A 116 -30.36 -32.47 -40.94
C LYS A 116 -30.87 -31.41 -40.00
N PHE A 117 -29.96 -30.80 -39.25
CA PHE A 117 -30.27 -29.76 -38.28
C PHE A 117 -30.02 -28.35 -38.87
N PRO A 118 -30.68 -27.30 -38.37
CA PRO A 118 -30.38 -25.91 -38.71
C PRO A 118 -28.89 -25.59 -38.53
N SER A 119 -28.27 -24.85 -39.47
CA SER A 119 -26.81 -24.61 -39.42
C SER A 119 -26.34 -23.91 -38.16
N ILE A 120 -27.17 -23.05 -37.54
CA ILE A 120 -26.92 -22.38 -36.25
C ILE A 120 -26.77 -23.33 -35.04
N MET A 121 -27.16 -24.61 -35.17
CA MET A 121 -26.99 -25.63 -34.12
C MET A 121 -25.71 -26.47 -34.28
N VAL A 122 -25.10 -26.47 -35.47
CA VAL A 122 -24.10 -27.47 -35.89
C VAL A 122 -22.77 -26.86 -36.29
N TYR A 123 -22.80 -25.63 -36.79
CA TYR A 123 -21.61 -24.88 -37.16
C TYR A 123 -21.41 -23.73 -36.16
N ARG A 124 -20.15 -23.30 -36.00
CA ARG A 124 -19.80 -22.12 -35.20
C ARG A 124 -20.08 -20.82 -35.97
N ASP A 125 -20.00 -19.70 -35.26
CA ASP A 125 -20.18 -18.37 -35.85
C ASP A 125 -19.17 -18.08 -36.98
N ASP A 126 -19.70 -17.47 -38.05
CA ASP A 126 -18.92 -16.93 -39.17
C ASP A 126 -19.65 -15.72 -39.80
N TYR A 127 -19.14 -15.20 -40.91
CA TYR A 127 -19.70 -13.99 -41.55
C TYR A 127 -21.18 -14.16 -41.97
N PHE A 128 -21.60 -15.38 -42.32
CA PHE A 128 -22.93 -15.75 -42.81
C PHE A 128 -23.78 -16.42 -41.73
N ILE A 129 -23.19 -17.26 -40.88
CA ILE A 129 -23.82 -17.83 -39.69
C ILE A 129 -23.57 -16.89 -38.52
N ARG A 130 -24.50 -15.94 -38.31
CA ARG A 130 -24.45 -14.99 -37.21
C ARG A 130 -25.37 -15.47 -36.08
N HIS A 131 -24.79 -15.68 -34.91
CA HIS A 131 -25.37 -16.20 -33.67
C HIS A 131 -25.66 -17.72 -33.74
N SER A 132 -24.60 -18.52 -33.63
CA SER A 132 -24.65 -19.96 -33.33
C SER A 132 -25.24 -20.18 -31.93
N ILE A 133 -26.36 -20.92 -31.84
CA ILE A 133 -27.12 -21.05 -30.59
C ILE A 133 -26.57 -22.15 -29.67
N ILE A 134 -26.69 -21.94 -28.36
CA ILE A 134 -26.44 -22.95 -27.34
C ILE A 134 -27.62 -23.93 -27.31
N VAL A 135 -27.30 -25.22 -27.40
CA VAL A 135 -28.28 -26.31 -27.42
C VAL A 135 -28.02 -27.21 -26.21
N HIS A 136 -28.97 -27.24 -25.28
CA HIS A 136 -28.84 -27.97 -24.02
C HIS A 136 -29.25 -29.44 -24.18
N THR A 137 -30.29 -29.72 -24.95
CA THR A 137 -30.75 -31.10 -25.23
C THR A 137 -31.33 -31.23 -26.63
N VAL A 138 -31.10 -32.40 -27.26
CA VAL A 138 -31.79 -32.84 -28.46
C VAL A 138 -32.33 -34.24 -28.21
N ILE A 139 -33.65 -34.42 -28.36
CA ILE A 139 -34.35 -35.69 -28.17
C ILE A 139 -34.92 -36.14 -29.52
N LEU A 140 -34.55 -37.35 -29.95
CA LEU A 140 -35.22 -38.04 -31.04
C LEU A 140 -36.39 -38.85 -30.48
N TYR A 141 -37.55 -38.71 -31.11
CA TYR A 141 -38.75 -39.50 -30.84
C TYR A 141 -39.10 -40.32 -32.09
N ALA A 142 -39.27 -41.63 -31.93
CA ALA A 142 -39.70 -42.54 -33.00
C ALA A 142 -40.93 -43.33 -32.55
N TRP A 143 -41.97 -43.39 -33.38
CA TRP A 143 -43.20 -44.10 -33.02
C TRP A 143 -44.02 -44.64 -34.19
N ILE A 144 -44.93 -45.57 -33.88
CA ILE A 144 -45.83 -46.24 -34.81
C ILE A 144 -47.29 -45.88 -34.47
N SER A 145 -48.05 -45.45 -35.48
CA SER A 145 -49.51 -45.28 -35.42
C SER A 145 -50.20 -46.25 -36.38
N HIS A 146 -51.30 -46.86 -35.94
CA HIS A 146 -52.10 -47.75 -36.78
C HIS A 146 -53.19 -47.00 -37.56
N LYS A 147 -53.38 -47.38 -38.82
CA LYS A 147 -54.39 -46.82 -39.71
C LYS A 147 -55.76 -47.42 -39.40
N LEU A 148 -56.58 -46.69 -38.63
CA LEU A 148 -57.98 -47.05 -38.39
C LEU A 148 -58.77 -47.09 -39.71
N VAL A 149 -59.48 -48.19 -39.95
CA VAL A 149 -60.34 -48.35 -41.13
C VAL A 149 -61.74 -47.86 -40.77
N GLY A 150 -62.09 -46.65 -41.23
CA GLY A 150 -63.44 -46.11 -41.11
C GLY A 150 -63.55 -44.78 -40.36
N SER A 151 -63.05 -43.70 -40.94
CA SER A 151 -63.51 -42.32 -40.65
C SER A 151 -63.08 -41.39 -41.78
N HIS A 152 -63.99 -40.53 -42.26
CA HIS A 152 -63.65 -39.44 -43.17
C HIS A 152 -63.34 -38.16 -42.38
N ASP A 153 -62.36 -37.40 -42.87
CA ASP A 153 -62.11 -35.98 -42.57
C ASP A 153 -62.15 -35.53 -41.10
N ALA A 154 -61.28 -36.12 -40.27
CA ALA A 154 -60.81 -35.50 -39.03
C ALA A 154 -59.27 -35.43 -38.99
N LYS A 155 -58.72 -34.22 -38.82
CA LYS A 155 -57.28 -34.02 -38.54
C LYS A 155 -56.97 -34.42 -37.10
N TRP A 156 -56.85 -35.72 -36.85
CA TRP A 156 -56.35 -36.23 -35.57
C TRP A 156 -54.87 -35.84 -35.41
N ASN A 157 -54.54 -35.19 -34.29
CA ASN A 157 -53.15 -34.97 -33.89
C ASN A 157 -52.57 -36.29 -33.36
N GLU A 158 -51.99 -37.10 -34.27
CA GLU A 158 -51.19 -38.26 -33.92
C GLU A 158 -50.07 -37.86 -32.94
N SER A 159 -50.24 -38.19 -31.65
CA SER A 159 -49.29 -37.82 -30.60
C SER A 159 -48.42 -39.01 -30.19
N TYR A 160 -47.15 -38.76 -29.84
CA TYR A 160 -46.22 -39.76 -29.31
C TYR A 160 -46.76 -40.49 -28.06
N LEU A 161 -47.62 -39.83 -27.29
CA LEU A 161 -48.26 -40.40 -26.10
C LEU A 161 -49.34 -41.45 -26.43
N GLN A 162 -49.94 -41.38 -27.63
CA GLN A 162 -51.02 -42.26 -28.11
C GLN A 162 -50.54 -43.31 -29.15
N ALA A 163 -49.22 -43.43 -29.34
CA ALA A 163 -48.63 -44.38 -30.27
C ALA A 163 -48.72 -45.84 -29.78
N VAL A 164 -48.78 -46.78 -30.73
CA VAL A 164 -48.87 -48.23 -30.47
C VAL A 164 -47.52 -48.77 -29.98
N ALA A 165 -46.44 -48.36 -30.65
CA ALA A 165 -45.07 -48.61 -30.23
C ALA A 165 -44.30 -47.29 -30.29
N ARG A 166 -43.43 -47.04 -29.30
CA ARG A 166 -42.71 -45.77 -29.17
C ARG A 166 -41.33 -45.95 -28.54
N ASN A 167 -40.37 -45.13 -28.95
CA ASN A 167 -39.00 -45.13 -28.47
C ASN A 167 -38.44 -43.70 -28.56
N TYR A 168 -37.48 -43.36 -27.70
CA TYR A 168 -36.79 -42.07 -27.73
C TYR A 168 -35.33 -42.19 -27.30
N THR A 169 -34.49 -41.32 -27.85
CA THR A 169 -33.05 -41.28 -27.55
C THR A 169 -32.55 -39.85 -27.51
N LEU A 170 -31.69 -39.53 -26.54
CA LEU A 170 -30.95 -38.26 -26.49
C LEU A 170 -29.75 -38.30 -27.45
N LEU A 171 -29.46 -37.16 -28.07
CA LEU A 171 -28.21 -36.90 -28.79
C LEU A 171 -27.30 -35.98 -27.97
N GLU A 172 -25.99 -36.22 -28.05
CA GLU A 172 -24.93 -35.39 -27.48
C GLU A 172 -24.82 -34.06 -28.24
N THR A 173 -24.95 -32.94 -27.54
CA THR A 173 -24.79 -31.60 -28.11
C THR A 173 -23.32 -31.17 -28.09
N VAL A 174 -22.90 -30.44 -29.14
CA VAL A 174 -21.53 -29.93 -29.28
C VAL A 174 -21.52 -28.43 -28.90
N PRO A 175 -20.61 -27.97 -28.01
CA PRO A 175 -20.47 -26.55 -27.67
C PRO A 175 -20.14 -25.69 -28.91
N PRO A 176 -20.63 -24.44 -29.02
CA PRO A 176 -20.36 -23.56 -30.16
C PRO A 176 -18.90 -23.50 -30.60
N CYS A 177 -17.95 -23.44 -29.67
CA CYS A 177 -16.52 -23.32 -29.97
C CYS A 177 -15.91 -24.56 -30.65
N GLU A 178 -16.44 -25.75 -30.34
CA GLU A 178 -15.96 -27.04 -30.86
C GLU A 178 -16.58 -27.41 -32.22
N ARG A 179 -17.61 -26.67 -32.66
CA ARG A 179 -18.27 -26.89 -33.94
C ARG A 179 -17.35 -26.53 -35.13
N PRO A 180 -17.43 -27.26 -36.25
CA PRO A 180 -16.72 -26.88 -37.47
C PRO A 180 -17.22 -25.55 -38.04
N TYR A 181 -16.39 -24.89 -38.86
CA TYR A 181 -16.90 -23.86 -39.79
C TYR A 181 -17.73 -24.52 -40.90
N LYS A 182 -18.69 -23.78 -41.45
CA LYS A 182 -19.42 -24.22 -42.64
C LYS A 182 -18.63 -23.89 -43.90
N ASP A 183 -18.44 -24.86 -44.79
CA ASP A 183 -17.96 -24.62 -46.15
C ASP A 183 -19.05 -23.89 -46.95
N HIS A 184 -19.00 -22.57 -46.93
CA HIS A 184 -19.84 -21.72 -47.78
C HIS A 184 -19.24 -21.72 -49.18
N LYS A 185 -19.85 -22.49 -50.09
CA LYS A 185 -19.44 -22.62 -51.50
C LYS A 185 -19.67 -21.33 -52.30
N VAL A 186 -18.86 -20.31 -52.01
CA VAL A 186 -18.90 -18.99 -52.62
C VAL A 186 -17.48 -18.63 -53.06
N CYS A 187 -17.28 -18.48 -54.37
CA CYS A 187 -15.98 -18.11 -54.93
C CYS A 187 -15.68 -16.62 -54.73
N PHE A 188 -15.30 -16.25 -53.50
CA PHE A 188 -14.61 -14.99 -53.28
C PHE A 188 -13.18 -15.09 -53.84
N GLN A 189 -12.92 -14.31 -54.89
CA GLN A 189 -11.59 -13.72 -55.06
C GLN A 189 -11.33 -12.79 -53.87
N TRP A 190 -10.05 -12.49 -53.59
CA TRP A 190 -9.53 -11.83 -52.38
C TRP A 190 -9.30 -12.75 -51.17
N ILE A 191 -8.26 -12.43 -50.39
CA ILE A 191 -7.48 -13.40 -49.61
C ILE A 191 -7.93 -13.42 -48.15
N SER A 192 -8.49 -14.54 -47.70
CA SER A 192 -8.94 -14.76 -46.33
C SER A 192 -7.80 -14.68 -45.30
N GLU A 193 -6.61 -15.18 -45.62
CA GLU A 193 -5.41 -15.06 -44.74
C GLU A 193 -5.01 -13.61 -44.46
N TYR A 194 -5.20 -12.70 -45.43
CA TYR A 194 -4.83 -11.29 -45.27
C TYR A 194 -5.81 -10.56 -44.36
N MET A 195 -7.11 -10.89 -44.46
CA MET A 195 -8.13 -10.42 -43.52
C MET A 195 -7.91 -11.00 -42.11
N TRP A 196 -7.58 -12.29 -42.01
CA TRP A 196 -7.24 -12.92 -40.73
C TRP A 196 -6.01 -12.27 -40.08
N LYS A 197 -4.89 -12.07 -40.78
CA LYS A 197 -3.72 -11.38 -40.22
C LYS A 197 -3.99 -9.92 -39.82
N PHE A 198 -4.93 -9.23 -40.46
CA PHE A 198 -5.40 -7.90 -40.04
C PHE A 198 -6.36 -7.93 -38.84
N GLN A 199 -6.95 -9.09 -38.52
CA GLN A 199 -7.88 -9.29 -37.40
C GLN A 199 -7.30 -10.08 -36.23
N GLU A 200 -6.21 -10.82 -36.40
CA GLU A 200 -5.54 -11.60 -35.36
C GLU A 200 -5.09 -10.71 -34.18
N ASN A 201 -4.64 -9.48 -34.49
CA ASN A 201 -4.33 -8.43 -33.51
C ASN A 201 -5.48 -7.42 -33.29
N ARG A 202 -6.72 -7.73 -33.71
CA ARG A 202 -7.93 -6.88 -33.50
C ARG A 202 -9.14 -7.62 -32.95
N LEU A 203 -9.14 -8.94 -32.95
CA LEU A 203 -9.96 -9.73 -32.04
C LEU A 203 -9.51 -9.34 -30.62
N PRO A 204 -10.37 -8.72 -29.79
CA PRO A 204 -10.01 -8.52 -28.41
C PRO A 204 -9.89 -9.91 -27.78
N GLN A 205 -8.67 -10.30 -27.39
CA GLN A 205 -8.51 -11.39 -26.45
C GLN A 205 -9.35 -11.01 -25.22
N CYS A 206 -10.44 -11.74 -24.97
CA CYS A 206 -11.27 -11.48 -23.80
C CYS A 206 -10.36 -11.57 -22.58
N PRO A 207 -10.19 -10.48 -21.80
CA PRO A 207 -9.33 -10.53 -20.62
C PRO A 207 -9.87 -11.63 -19.72
N HIS A 208 -9.00 -12.59 -19.36
CA HIS A 208 -9.40 -13.80 -18.66
C HIS A 208 -9.81 -13.47 -17.21
N GLU A 209 -11.04 -13.00 -17.06
CA GLU A 209 -11.60 -12.59 -15.78
C GLU A 209 -11.91 -13.82 -14.94
N SER A 210 -11.19 -13.93 -13.82
CA SER A 210 -11.27 -15.04 -12.86
C SER A 210 -12.36 -14.78 -11.83
N ASP A 211 -13.11 -15.81 -11.44
CA ASP A 211 -13.98 -15.75 -10.26
C ASP A 211 -13.17 -15.83 -8.95
N ALA A 212 -11.97 -16.44 -9.01
CA ALA A 212 -11.01 -16.44 -7.91
C ALA A 212 -10.29 -15.09 -7.83
N VAL A 213 -10.50 -14.39 -6.72
CA VAL A 213 -9.83 -13.14 -6.33
C VAL A 213 -8.82 -13.42 -5.23
N GLU A 214 -7.61 -12.90 -5.38
CA GLU A 214 -6.58 -12.93 -4.33
C GLU A 214 -6.71 -11.62 -3.53
N ILE A 215 -7.16 -11.73 -2.27
CA ILE A 215 -7.40 -10.57 -1.40
C ILE A 215 -6.08 -10.08 -0.80
N LEU A 216 -5.26 -11.04 -0.34
CA LEU A 216 -3.96 -10.81 0.29
C LEU A 216 -2.96 -11.86 -0.22
N ARG A 217 -1.76 -11.41 -0.60
CA ARG A 217 -0.64 -12.28 -1.00
C ARG A 217 0.47 -12.31 0.05
N PHE A 218 0.85 -11.13 0.52
CA PHE A 218 1.93 -10.87 1.48
C PHE A 218 1.44 -11.08 2.94
N PRO A 219 2.28 -11.50 3.89
CA PRO A 219 1.89 -11.63 5.30
C PRO A 219 1.44 -10.30 5.91
N TYR A 220 0.19 -10.22 6.38
CA TYR A 220 -0.32 -9.08 7.15
C TYR A 220 -0.20 -9.36 8.66
N ALA A 221 0.72 -8.66 9.31
CA ALA A 221 0.85 -8.60 10.76
C ALA A 221 -0.32 -7.82 11.38
N SER A 222 -1.13 -8.47 12.22
CA SER A 222 -2.34 -7.91 12.83
C SER A 222 -2.23 -7.86 14.36
N SER A 223 -2.44 -6.67 14.91
CA SER A 223 -2.18 -6.33 16.31
C SER A 223 -3.42 -6.35 17.22
N GLY A 224 -4.52 -6.96 16.80
CA GLY A 224 -5.80 -6.94 17.53
C GLY A 224 -6.56 -5.60 17.45
N GLU A 225 -5.99 -4.59 16.81
CA GLU A 225 -6.54 -3.24 16.73
C GLU A 225 -7.84 -3.13 15.92
N LYS A 226 -8.51 -1.97 16.02
CA LYS A 226 -9.72 -1.63 15.24
C LYS A 226 -9.42 -1.21 13.79
N THR A 227 -8.44 -1.86 13.16
CA THR A 227 -7.95 -1.59 11.80
C THR A 227 -7.54 -2.88 11.08
N GLY A 228 -7.53 -2.83 9.76
CA GLY A 228 -7.46 -4.01 8.90
C GLY A 228 -7.57 -3.63 7.42
N ILE A 229 -7.46 -4.63 6.55
CA ILE A 229 -7.45 -4.43 5.09
C ILE A 229 -8.89 -4.32 4.59
N VAL A 230 -9.18 -3.29 3.80
CA VAL A 230 -10.52 -3.01 3.23
C VAL A 230 -10.52 -3.31 1.73
N LYS A 231 -11.31 -4.31 1.31
CA LYS A 231 -11.39 -4.79 -0.08
C LYS A 231 -12.77 -4.52 -0.66
N LYS A 232 -12.86 -3.89 -1.83
CA LYS A 232 -14.12 -3.70 -2.56
C LYS A 232 -14.05 -4.41 -3.91
N PHE A 233 -15.00 -5.30 -4.19
CA PHE A 233 -15.07 -5.99 -5.47
C PHE A 233 -15.91 -5.22 -6.48
N SER A 234 -15.46 -5.25 -7.74
CA SER A 234 -16.25 -4.77 -8.88
C SER A 234 -17.22 -5.85 -9.38
N ARG A 235 -18.27 -5.42 -10.07
CA ARG A 235 -19.03 -6.29 -10.98
C ARG A 235 -18.10 -6.90 -12.03
N PHE A 236 -18.43 -8.08 -12.54
CA PHE A 236 -17.65 -8.69 -13.61
C PHE A 236 -17.80 -7.89 -14.91
N LYS A 237 -16.70 -7.73 -15.65
CA LYS A 237 -16.69 -7.16 -17.01
C LYS A 237 -17.28 -8.17 -18.01
N ASN A 238 -17.10 -9.47 -17.76
CA ASN A 238 -17.79 -10.53 -18.48
C ASN A 238 -19.26 -10.59 -18.05
N ARG A 239 -20.15 -10.33 -19.03
CA ARG A 239 -21.60 -10.33 -18.85
C ARG A 239 -22.15 -11.68 -18.38
N GLU A 240 -21.55 -12.80 -18.76
CA GLU A 240 -21.98 -14.13 -18.35
C GLU A 240 -21.69 -14.36 -16.86
N LEU A 241 -20.48 -14.03 -16.40
CA LEU A 241 -20.10 -14.10 -14.99
C LEU A 241 -20.94 -13.16 -14.12
N GLU A 242 -21.19 -11.92 -14.57
CA GLU A 242 -22.08 -10.98 -13.86
C GLU A 242 -23.53 -11.48 -13.84
N THR A 243 -24.00 -12.15 -14.89
CA THR A 243 -25.34 -12.75 -14.93
C THR A 243 -25.43 -13.93 -13.94
N ILE A 244 -24.41 -14.79 -13.87
CA ILE A 244 -24.35 -15.88 -12.88
C ILE A 244 -24.34 -15.31 -11.46
N ARG A 245 -23.49 -14.30 -11.20
CA ARG A 245 -23.42 -13.59 -9.91
C ARG A 245 -24.79 -13.06 -9.47
N GLN A 246 -25.53 -12.42 -10.38
CA GLN A 246 -26.87 -11.89 -10.10
C GLN A 246 -27.90 -12.98 -9.77
N HIS A 247 -27.80 -14.17 -10.35
CA HIS A 247 -28.65 -15.32 -10.00
C HIS A 247 -28.27 -15.96 -8.65
N GLN A 248 -27.05 -15.74 -8.15
CA GLN A 248 -26.57 -16.25 -6.86
C GLN A 248 -26.86 -15.32 -5.67
N ILE A 249 -27.52 -14.16 -5.86
CA ILE A 249 -27.77 -13.20 -4.78
C ILE A 249 -28.68 -13.76 -3.68
N ASP A 250 -29.70 -14.52 -4.09
CA ASP A 250 -30.61 -15.26 -3.20
C ASP A 250 -30.18 -16.73 -3.00
N TYR A 251 -29.03 -17.14 -3.54
CA TYR A 251 -28.47 -18.49 -3.41
C TYR A 251 -26.93 -18.47 -3.49
N PRO A 252 -26.24 -18.06 -2.41
CA PRO A 252 -24.79 -17.87 -2.42
C PRO A 252 -24.04 -19.17 -2.70
N MET A 253 -23.11 -19.14 -3.65
CA MET A 253 -22.20 -20.25 -3.97
C MET A 253 -20.76 -19.71 -4.05
N PHE A 254 -20.10 -19.57 -2.90
CA PHE A 254 -18.75 -19.01 -2.82
C PHE A 254 -17.87 -19.72 -1.79
N THR A 255 -16.55 -19.61 -1.95
CA THR A 255 -15.56 -20.23 -1.06
C THR A 255 -14.49 -19.22 -0.63
N ILE A 256 -14.15 -19.19 0.65
CA ILE A 256 -13.09 -18.39 1.26
C ILE A 256 -11.99 -19.32 1.77
N SER A 257 -10.74 -18.99 1.53
CA SER A 257 -9.57 -19.68 2.07
C SER A 257 -8.61 -18.67 2.70
N VAL A 258 -8.38 -18.80 4.01
CA VAL A 258 -7.57 -17.87 4.81
C VAL A 258 -6.44 -18.65 5.48
N TRP A 259 -5.18 -18.26 5.26
CA TRP A 259 -4.07 -18.72 6.11
C TRP A 259 -3.95 -17.84 7.36
N LEU A 260 -3.82 -18.46 8.52
CA LEU A 260 -3.80 -17.78 9.83
C LEU A 260 -2.71 -18.35 10.75
N TYR A 261 -2.16 -17.48 11.58
CA TYR A 261 -1.32 -17.79 12.74
C TYR A 261 -1.81 -16.96 13.92
N LEU A 262 -2.42 -17.59 14.92
CA LEU A 262 -2.98 -16.92 16.09
C LEU A 262 -1.98 -16.94 17.25
N LEU A 263 -1.79 -15.81 17.93
CA LEU A 263 -0.94 -15.73 19.12
C LEU A 263 -1.72 -15.98 20.42
N ARG A 264 -2.93 -15.40 20.50
CA ARG A 264 -3.92 -15.61 21.55
C ARG A 264 -5.32 -15.71 20.93
N HIS A 265 -6.30 -16.22 21.70
CA HIS A 265 -7.72 -16.08 21.34
C HIS A 265 -8.20 -14.66 21.63
N CYS A 266 -9.43 -14.30 21.24
CA CYS A 266 -9.86 -12.90 21.28
C CYS A 266 -9.96 -12.36 22.72
N GLU A 267 -9.40 -11.18 23.00
CA GLU A 267 -9.55 -10.52 24.31
C GLU A 267 -10.89 -9.78 24.50
N LYS A 268 -11.83 -9.99 23.59
CA LYS A 268 -13.14 -9.32 23.48
C LYS A 268 -14.14 -10.38 23.02
N ASN A 269 -15.44 -10.11 23.17
CA ASN A 269 -16.48 -11.09 22.85
C ASN A 269 -16.36 -11.68 21.43
N LEU A 270 -15.95 -10.85 20.45
CA LEU A 270 -15.68 -11.22 19.06
C LEU A 270 -14.53 -10.37 18.48
N CYS A 271 -13.61 -11.02 17.77
CA CYS A 271 -12.54 -10.42 16.96
C CYS A 271 -12.78 -10.74 15.47
N GLY A 272 -12.54 -9.78 14.60
CA GLY A 272 -12.67 -9.90 13.15
C GLY A 272 -11.62 -10.82 12.53
N ILE A 273 -12.09 -11.84 11.79
CA ILE A 273 -11.26 -12.58 10.83
C ILE A 273 -11.52 -12.01 9.44
N PHE A 274 -12.75 -12.17 8.93
CA PHE A 274 -13.16 -11.71 7.60
C PHE A 274 -14.67 -11.44 7.57
N TYR A 275 -15.11 -10.23 7.21
CA TYR A 275 -16.54 -9.90 7.20
C TYR A 275 -16.92 -8.88 6.13
N PHE A 276 -18.17 -8.96 5.68
CA PHE A 276 -18.76 -8.05 4.71
C PHE A 276 -19.62 -6.97 5.39
N ILE A 277 -19.48 -5.73 4.92
CA ILE A 277 -20.24 -4.55 5.35
C ILE A 277 -20.98 -3.98 4.14
N ASN A 278 -22.29 -3.79 4.28
CA ASN A 278 -23.19 -3.35 3.23
C ASN A 278 -23.23 -1.79 3.11
N PRO A 279 -24.01 -1.17 2.20
CA PRO A 279 -23.98 0.28 1.98
C PRO A 279 -24.64 1.08 3.12
N GLU A 280 -25.53 0.45 3.89
CA GLU A 280 -26.05 1.01 5.15
C GLU A 280 -25.03 0.92 6.29
N GLU A 281 -23.85 0.35 6.06
CA GLU A 281 -22.76 0.11 7.00
C GLU A 281 -23.18 -0.81 8.17
N MET A 282 -23.93 -1.86 7.82
CA MET A 282 -24.28 -2.98 8.69
C MET A 282 -23.51 -4.23 8.25
N TYR A 283 -23.26 -5.15 9.19
CA TYR A 283 -22.76 -6.48 8.87
C TYR A 283 -23.74 -7.23 7.94
N SER A 284 -23.19 -8.03 7.03
CA SER A 284 -23.95 -8.83 6.06
C SER A 284 -23.20 -10.13 5.74
N THR A 285 -23.80 -11.00 4.93
CA THR A 285 -23.23 -12.32 4.62
C THR A 285 -21.94 -12.20 3.79
N PRO A 286 -20.83 -12.86 4.16
CA PRO A 286 -20.56 -13.52 5.44
C PRO A 286 -19.90 -12.55 6.44
N ALA A 287 -20.10 -12.77 7.74
CA ALA A 287 -19.35 -12.09 8.79
C ALA A 287 -18.71 -13.11 9.75
N VAL A 288 -17.40 -13.33 9.62
CA VAL A 288 -16.64 -14.38 10.30
C VAL A 288 -15.72 -13.79 11.38
N PHE A 289 -15.91 -14.26 12.61
CA PHE A 289 -15.24 -13.78 13.81
C PHE A 289 -14.60 -14.93 14.61
N LEU A 290 -13.66 -14.59 15.48
CA LEU A 290 -13.09 -15.44 16.53
C LEU A 290 -13.64 -15.01 17.88
N ASN A 291 -14.04 -15.93 18.75
CA ASN A 291 -14.45 -15.60 20.12
C ASN A 291 -13.34 -15.82 21.16
N GLU A 292 -13.62 -15.48 22.42
CA GLU A 292 -12.70 -15.59 23.58
C GLU A 292 -12.20 -17.03 23.81
N GLU A 293 -13.02 -18.03 23.53
CA GLU A 293 -12.70 -19.45 23.67
C GLU A 293 -11.99 -20.03 22.41
N GLY A 294 -11.77 -19.21 21.39
CA GLY A 294 -11.14 -19.61 20.13
C GLY A 294 -12.04 -20.30 19.10
N TYR A 295 -13.36 -20.39 19.33
CA TYR A 295 -14.29 -20.92 18.32
C TYR A 295 -14.53 -19.89 17.20
N VAL A 296 -14.80 -20.39 15.99
CA VAL A 296 -15.23 -19.56 14.86
C VAL A 296 -16.72 -19.26 15.01
N HIS A 297 -17.07 -17.98 14.99
CA HIS A 297 -18.43 -17.47 15.07
C HIS A 297 -18.79 -16.82 13.74
N ILE A 298 -19.79 -17.38 13.04
CA ILE A 298 -20.23 -16.93 11.72
C ILE A 298 -21.62 -16.32 11.84
N GLN A 299 -21.74 -15.05 11.46
CA GLN A 299 -22.98 -14.33 11.27
C GLN A 299 -23.32 -14.25 9.77
N MET A 300 -24.61 -14.31 9.46
CA MET A 300 -25.15 -14.13 8.11
C MET A 300 -26.55 -13.53 8.17
N ARG A 301 -27.01 -13.01 7.03
CA ARG A 301 -28.32 -12.38 6.86
C ARG A 301 -29.19 -13.19 5.92
N LEU A 302 -30.42 -13.48 6.33
CA LEU A 302 -31.41 -14.18 5.52
C LEU A 302 -32.06 -13.24 4.51
N ILE A 303 -32.58 -13.78 3.41
CA ILE A 303 -33.36 -13.05 2.38
C ILE A 303 -34.55 -12.28 2.98
N LYS A 304 -35.09 -12.74 4.13
CA LYS A 304 -36.18 -12.06 4.86
C LYS A 304 -35.72 -10.88 5.74
N GLY A 305 -34.43 -10.53 5.73
CA GLY A 305 -33.85 -9.50 6.58
C GLY A 305 -33.63 -9.92 8.05
N GLU A 306 -33.87 -11.18 8.39
CA GLU A 306 -33.54 -11.80 9.68
C GLU A 306 -32.05 -12.16 9.72
N ASP A 307 -31.32 -11.79 10.78
CA ASP A 307 -29.93 -12.22 10.99
C ASP A 307 -29.89 -13.50 11.87
N LEU A 308 -28.95 -14.41 11.60
CA LEU A 308 -28.64 -15.55 12.48
C LEU A 308 -27.12 -15.65 12.73
N ALA A 309 -26.74 -16.54 13.64
CA ALA A 309 -25.33 -16.85 13.92
C ALA A 309 -25.14 -18.33 14.28
N VAL A 310 -23.95 -18.87 14.01
CA VAL A 310 -23.49 -20.20 14.47
C VAL A 310 -22.05 -20.14 14.98
N LYS A 311 -21.75 -20.98 15.98
CA LYS A 311 -20.41 -21.17 16.57
C LYS A 311 -19.90 -22.57 16.26
N THR A 312 -18.62 -22.74 15.94
CA THR A 312 -18.01 -24.07 15.79
C THR A 312 -17.98 -24.84 17.11
N SER A 313 -17.93 -26.17 17.03
CA SER A 313 -17.69 -27.07 18.18
C SER A 313 -16.20 -27.34 18.42
N PHE A 314 -15.32 -26.61 17.73
CA PHE A 314 -13.86 -26.74 17.83
C PHE A 314 -13.20 -25.36 17.81
N SER A 315 -12.19 -25.17 18.65
CA SER A 315 -11.39 -23.96 18.72
C SER A 315 -10.21 -24.00 17.74
N LEU A 316 -9.81 -22.82 17.24
CA LEU A 316 -8.65 -22.67 16.36
C LEU A 316 -7.33 -22.74 17.17
N PRO A 317 -6.26 -23.33 16.61
CA PRO A 317 -5.00 -23.51 17.31
C PRO A 317 -4.20 -22.21 17.42
N LEU A 318 -3.36 -22.13 18.46
CA LEU A 318 -2.42 -21.04 18.69
C LEU A 318 -0.98 -21.45 18.30
N LYS A 319 -0.14 -20.46 17.98
CA LYS A 319 1.31 -20.56 17.74
C LYS A 319 1.73 -21.61 16.67
N GLN A 320 0.89 -21.84 15.66
CA GLN A 320 1.22 -22.64 14.47
C GLN A 320 0.40 -22.18 13.25
N TRP A 321 0.92 -22.36 12.03
CA TRP A 321 0.18 -22.01 10.80
C TRP A 321 -0.94 -23.01 10.46
N PHE A 322 -2.13 -22.50 10.17
CA PHE A 322 -3.28 -23.27 9.71
C PHE A 322 -4.04 -22.56 8.58
N ARG A 323 -4.75 -23.33 7.75
CA ARG A 323 -5.65 -22.82 6.72
C ARG A 323 -7.10 -23.05 7.15
N LEU A 324 -7.87 -21.97 7.20
CA LEU A 324 -9.30 -21.97 7.45
C LEU A 324 -10.03 -21.82 6.10
N ASP A 325 -10.68 -22.89 5.67
CA ASP A 325 -11.50 -22.91 4.46
C ASP A 325 -12.98 -22.89 4.86
N ILE A 326 -13.76 -21.96 4.28
CA ILE A 326 -15.20 -21.79 4.53
C ILE A 326 -15.93 -21.71 3.19
N SER A 327 -16.91 -22.57 2.96
CA SER A 327 -17.78 -22.50 1.78
C SER A 327 -19.24 -22.29 2.15
N PHE A 328 -19.96 -21.58 1.28
CA PHE A 328 -21.39 -21.29 1.38
C PHE A 328 -22.09 -21.85 0.14
N ASN A 329 -23.19 -22.58 0.36
CA ASN A 329 -23.97 -23.26 -0.67
C ASN A 329 -25.46 -23.11 -0.35
N GLY A 330 -26.04 -21.98 -0.74
CA GLY A 330 -27.36 -21.55 -0.26
C GLY A 330 -27.41 -21.54 1.26
N GLY A 331 -28.44 -22.17 1.84
CA GLY A 331 -28.57 -22.43 3.28
C GLY A 331 -27.62 -23.47 3.90
N GLN A 332 -26.51 -23.87 3.26
CA GLN A 332 -25.47 -24.73 3.85
C GLN A 332 -24.14 -23.95 4.01
N ILE A 333 -23.49 -24.11 5.17
CA ILE A 333 -22.16 -23.56 5.46
C ILE A 333 -21.25 -24.72 5.85
N GLU A 334 -20.08 -24.85 5.21
CA GLU A 334 -19.04 -25.79 5.63
C GLU A 334 -17.80 -25.04 6.12
N VAL A 335 -17.26 -25.48 7.25
CA VAL A 335 -16.02 -24.96 7.85
C VAL A 335 -15.02 -26.11 7.93
N THR A 336 -13.78 -25.90 7.48
CA THR A 336 -12.68 -26.87 7.59
C THR A 336 -11.40 -26.17 8.06
N SER A 337 -10.74 -26.77 9.06
CA SER A 337 -9.42 -26.35 9.56
C SER A 337 -8.34 -27.37 9.16
N LEU A 338 -7.31 -26.89 8.46
CA LEU A 338 -6.14 -27.67 8.02
C LEU A 338 -4.88 -27.17 8.72
N GLY A 339 -4.00 -28.08 9.17
CA GLY A 339 -2.66 -27.68 9.60
C GLY A 339 -1.77 -27.32 8.41
N LYS A 340 -0.60 -26.72 8.68
CA LYS A 340 0.48 -26.42 7.72
C LYS A 340 0.76 -27.53 6.69
N ASN A 341 0.66 -28.79 7.09
CA ASN A 341 0.84 -29.99 6.24
C ASN A 341 -0.40 -30.38 5.39
N LEU A 342 -1.42 -29.52 5.28
CA LEU A 342 -2.72 -29.74 4.63
C LEU A 342 -3.50 -30.98 5.11
N LYS A 343 -3.10 -31.58 6.24
CA LYS A 343 -3.87 -32.63 6.92
C LYS A 343 -5.05 -31.98 7.66
N ARG A 344 -6.24 -32.56 7.48
CA ARG A 344 -7.49 -32.09 8.11
C ARG A 344 -7.41 -32.28 9.62
N HIS A 345 -7.55 -31.20 10.39
CA HIS A 345 -7.68 -31.28 11.84
C HIS A 345 -9.14 -31.39 12.26
N GLN A 346 -9.96 -30.42 11.84
CA GLN A 346 -11.37 -30.31 12.23
C GLN A 346 -12.24 -29.90 11.04
N HIS A 347 -13.52 -30.25 11.08
CA HIS A 347 -14.52 -29.89 10.10
C HIS A 347 -15.92 -29.93 10.71
N GLN A 348 -16.80 -29.04 10.26
CA GLN A 348 -18.20 -28.99 10.65
C GLN A 348 -19.05 -28.41 9.51
N SER A 349 -20.25 -28.94 9.34
CA SER A 349 -21.26 -28.49 8.38
C SER A 349 -22.52 -28.01 9.11
N PHE A 350 -23.07 -26.87 8.70
CA PHE A 350 -24.30 -26.30 9.25
C PHE A 350 -25.35 -26.17 8.14
N ASN A 351 -26.52 -26.79 8.32
CA ASN A 351 -27.59 -26.80 7.33
C ASN A 351 -28.83 -26.07 7.88
N PHE A 352 -29.31 -25.08 7.14
CA PHE A 352 -30.44 -24.22 7.49
C PHE A 352 -31.63 -24.47 6.55
N ARG A 353 -32.83 -24.02 6.95
CA ARG A 353 -34.08 -24.18 6.17
C ARG A 353 -34.44 -22.97 5.28
N LYS A 354 -33.56 -21.99 5.21
CA LYS A 354 -33.70 -20.72 4.49
C LYS A 354 -32.31 -20.36 3.96
N ASP A 355 -32.25 -19.84 2.74
CA ASP A 355 -31.02 -19.38 2.12
C ASP A 355 -30.66 -17.95 2.60
N PHE A 356 -29.37 -17.60 2.44
CA PHE A 356 -28.82 -16.32 2.86
C PHE A 356 -28.84 -15.30 1.71
N TYR A 357 -28.97 -14.02 2.04
CA TYR A 357 -28.79 -12.93 1.09
C TYR A 357 -27.31 -12.58 0.95
N TYR A 358 -26.85 -12.35 -0.29
CA TYR A 358 -25.44 -12.12 -0.62
C TYR A 358 -25.26 -11.25 -1.88
N ASP A 359 -24.74 -10.03 -1.75
CA ASP A 359 -24.24 -9.25 -2.91
C ASP A 359 -22.85 -8.69 -2.58
N ASP A 360 -21.83 -9.38 -3.09
CA ASP A 360 -20.41 -9.06 -2.91
C ASP A 360 -19.94 -7.76 -3.57
N THR A 361 -20.78 -7.10 -4.37
CA THR A 361 -20.50 -5.80 -5.00
C THR A 361 -21.19 -4.63 -4.28
N ALA A 362 -22.22 -4.91 -3.49
CA ALA A 362 -23.01 -3.90 -2.76
C ALA A 362 -22.42 -3.63 -1.36
N GLY A 363 -21.16 -3.21 -1.28
CA GLY A 363 -20.49 -2.94 -0.01
C GLY A 363 -18.96 -3.05 -0.08
N TYR A 364 -18.34 -3.48 1.01
CA TYR A 364 -16.92 -3.83 1.08
C TYR A 364 -16.66 -4.94 2.10
N PHE A 365 -15.58 -5.68 1.91
CA PHE A 365 -15.06 -6.69 2.84
C PHE A 365 -13.95 -6.09 3.71
N VAL A 366 -13.81 -6.62 4.93
CA VAL A 366 -12.71 -6.32 5.84
C VAL A 366 -11.99 -7.62 6.21
N LEU A 367 -10.66 -7.58 6.22
CA LEU A 367 -9.78 -8.60 6.81
C LEU A 367 -9.12 -8.03 8.07
N GLY A 368 -9.29 -8.68 9.22
CA GLY A 368 -8.86 -8.16 10.51
C GLY A 368 -9.85 -7.16 11.12
N GLY A 369 -9.37 -6.03 11.64
CA GLY A 369 -10.18 -5.06 12.40
C GLY A 369 -10.80 -3.93 11.58
N SER A 370 -11.75 -3.23 12.18
CA SER A 370 -12.35 -1.98 11.69
C SER A 370 -12.93 -1.17 12.85
N GLY A 371 -13.51 0.00 12.55
CA GLY A 371 -14.27 0.78 13.56
C GLY A 371 -15.40 -0.01 14.24
N TYR A 372 -15.88 -1.11 13.64
CA TYR A 372 -16.97 -1.95 14.15
C TYR A 372 -16.51 -3.16 14.98
N ALA A 373 -15.27 -3.66 14.79
CA ALA A 373 -14.71 -4.81 15.50
C ALA A 373 -13.18 -4.73 15.60
N SER A 374 -12.61 -5.14 16.75
CA SER A 374 -11.18 -5.41 16.88
C SER A 374 -10.75 -6.57 15.96
N GLY A 375 -9.55 -6.53 15.40
CA GLY A 375 -8.96 -7.66 14.67
C GLY A 375 -8.54 -8.80 15.59
N ILE A 376 -8.01 -9.88 15.01
CA ILE A 376 -7.28 -10.93 15.74
C ILE A 376 -5.81 -10.52 16.00
N GLU A 377 -5.17 -11.14 16.99
CA GLU A 377 -3.72 -10.99 17.22
C GLU A 377 -2.92 -12.12 16.59
N GLY A 378 -1.98 -11.75 15.72
CA GLY A 378 -1.10 -12.66 15.00
C GLY A 378 -0.89 -12.24 13.56
N PHE A 379 -0.96 -13.20 12.63
CA PHE A 379 -0.64 -12.95 11.23
C PHE A 379 -1.68 -13.60 10.30
N PHE A 380 -2.08 -12.85 9.27
CA PHE A 380 -2.78 -13.38 8.10
C PHE A 380 -1.74 -13.73 7.03
N GLY A 381 -1.81 -14.94 6.50
CA GLY A 381 -1.09 -15.36 5.30
C GLY A 381 -1.94 -15.14 4.04
N PRO A 382 -1.67 -15.86 2.94
CA PRO A 382 -2.42 -15.73 1.69
C PRO A 382 -3.93 -15.96 1.84
N VAL A 383 -4.73 -15.03 1.31
CA VAL A 383 -6.20 -15.07 1.36
C VAL A 383 -6.79 -15.07 -0.04
N LYS A 384 -7.61 -16.08 -0.35
CA LYS A 384 -8.31 -16.22 -1.64
C LYS A 384 -9.82 -16.36 -1.46
N TYR A 385 -10.53 -15.82 -2.43
CA TYR A 385 -11.98 -15.73 -2.45
C TYR A 385 -12.50 -16.16 -3.83
N TYR A 386 -13.23 -17.27 -3.89
CA TYR A 386 -13.80 -17.83 -5.11
C TYR A 386 -15.27 -17.40 -5.20
N ARG A 387 -15.56 -16.41 -6.05
CA ARG A 387 -16.83 -15.65 -6.02
C ARG A 387 -18.07 -16.43 -6.45
N LEU A 388 -17.90 -17.41 -7.35
CA LEU A 388 -19.02 -18.10 -8.01
C LEU A 388 -19.00 -19.63 -7.81
N ASN A 389 -18.02 -20.14 -7.06
CA ASN A 389 -17.71 -21.56 -6.95
C ASN A 389 -17.66 -22.04 -5.49
N ILE A 390 -18.32 -23.19 -5.26
CA ILE A 390 -18.12 -24.04 -4.09
C ILE A 390 -17.00 -25.02 -4.41
N LEU A 391 -15.88 -24.96 -3.69
CA LEU A 391 -14.73 -25.84 -3.90
C LEU A 391 -14.54 -26.77 -2.70
N GLU A 392 -14.36 -28.07 -2.97
CA GLU A 392 -13.84 -28.99 -1.96
C GLU A 392 -12.45 -28.54 -1.49
N THR A 393 -12.14 -28.80 -0.22
CA THR A 393 -10.84 -28.49 0.42
C THR A 393 -9.61 -28.92 -0.41
N LYS A 394 -9.72 -29.99 -1.21
CA LYS A 394 -8.68 -30.53 -2.10
C LYS A 394 -8.51 -29.75 -3.42
N GLN A 395 -9.55 -29.05 -3.86
CA GLN A 395 -9.58 -28.25 -5.09
C GLN A 395 -9.06 -26.81 -4.85
N ILE A 396 -9.11 -26.33 -3.61
CA ILE A 396 -8.68 -24.97 -3.21
C ILE A 396 -7.16 -24.80 -3.37
N SER A 397 -6.76 -24.12 -4.45
CA SER A 397 -5.37 -23.75 -4.76
C SER A 397 -4.95 -22.46 -4.06
N ASN A 398 -4.85 -22.53 -2.72
CA ASN A 398 -4.29 -21.49 -1.86
C ASN A 398 -3.06 -22.01 -1.10
N PRO A 399 -1.86 -22.01 -1.72
CA PRO A 399 -0.62 -22.42 -1.07
C PRO A 399 -0.08 -21.31 -0.16
N LEU A 400 0.68 -21.70 0.86
CA LEU A 400 1.53 -20.78 1.62
C LEU A 400 2.76 -20.45 0.75
N TYR A 401 2.74 -19.29 0.09
CA TYR A 401 3.76 -18.91 -0.91
C TYR A 401 5.15 -18.72 -0.25
N ASP A 402 5.25 -17.82 0.72
CA ASP A 402 6.52 -17.42 1.35
C ASP A 402 6.89 -18.32 2.52
N LYS A 403 7.08 -19.63 2.28
CA LYS A 403 7.28 -20.63 3.36
C LYS A 403 8.38 -20.27 4.36
N GLU A 404 9.46 -19.63 3.89
CA GLU A 404 10.61 -19.29 4.72
C GLU A 404 10.28 -18.25 5.80
N ILE A 405 9.60 -17.14 5.47
CA ILE A 405 9.25 -16.14 6.49
C ILE A 405 8.24 -16.69 7.49
N MET A 406 7.33 -17.55 7.03
CA MET A 406 6.33 -18.20 7.87
C MET A 406 6.98 -19.19 8.86
N GLU A 407 8.10 -19.81 8.47
CA GLU A 407 8.94 -20.66 9.32
C GLU A 407 9.82 -19.86 10.29
N GLN A 408 10.34 -18.71 9.86
CA GLN A 408 11.02 -17.78 10.76
C GLN A 408 10.08 -17.23 11.84
N VAL A 409 8.81 -16.97 11.52
CA VAL A 409 7.77 -16.61 12.51
C VAL A 409 7.52 -17.75 13.51
N GLU A 410 7.34 -18.99 13.05
CA GLU A 410 7.21 -20.17 13.94
C GLU A 410 8.44 -20.36 14.84
N LEU A 411 9.65 -20.13 14.32
CA LEU A 411 10.90 -20.25 15.06
C LEU A 411 11.07 -19.12 16.09
N TYR A 412 10.72 -17.89 15.73
CA TYR A 412 10.78 -16.72 16.61
C TYR A 412 9.88 -16.91 17.83
N TYR A 413 8.57 -17.17 17.66
CA TYR A 413 7.68 -17.33 18.82
C TYR A 413 7.96 -18.58 19.64
N ARG A 414 8.63 -19.61 19.07
CA ARG A 414 9.19 -20.72 19.86
C ARG A 414 10.36 -20.25 20.72
N ARG A 415 11.37 -19.59 20.15
CA ARG A 415 12.50 -19.00 20.89
C ARG A 415 12.02 -18.05 21.99
N CYS A 416 10.97 -17.27 21.73
CA CYS A 416 10.42 -16.36 22.72
C CYS A 416 9.66 -17.08 23.84
N ALA A 417 9.07 -18.26 23.60
CA ALA A 417 8.50 -19.07 24.69
C ALA A 417 9.59 -19.48 25.69
N ASP A 418 10.74 -20.00 25.22
CA ASP A 418 11.89 -20.33 26.08
C ASP A 418 12.32 -19.12 26.94
N ILE A 419 12.40 -17.94 26.33
CA ILE A 419 12.86 -16.70 26.99
C ILE A 419 11.83 -16.20 28.01
N GLN A 420 10.55 -16.25 27.69
CA GLN A 420 9.45 -15.86 28.59
C GLN A 420 9.35 -16.80 29.80
N GLU A 421 9.57 -18.10 29.61
CA GLU A 421 9.67 -19.08 30.70
C GLU A 421 10.87 -18.80 31.61
N ILE A 422 12.03 -18.50 31.02
CA ILE A 422 13.25 -18.13 31.77
C ILE A 422 13.04 -16.87 32.61
N VAL A 423 12.48 -15.81 32.01
CA VAL A 423 12.27 -14.52 32.69
C VAL A 423 11.22 -14.63 33.78
N SER A 424 10.09 -15.28 33.52
CA SER A 424 9.03 -15.47 34.53
C SER A 424 9.49 -16.38 35.68
N GLY A 425 10.17 -17.49 35.38
CA GLY A 425 10.76 -18.38 36.39
C GLY A 425 11.80 -17.68 37.27
N TYR A 426 12.67 -16.85 36.68
CA TYR A 426 13.63 -16.05 37.44
C TYR A 426 12.94 -15.00 38.32
N ARG A 427 11.97 -14.25 37.77
CA ARG A 427 11.26 -13.22 38.53
C ARG A 427 10.54 -13.81 39.75
N HIS A 428 9.89 -14.97 39.58
CA HIS A 428 9.21 -15.68 40.67
C HIS A 428 10.16 -16.09 41.80
N ILE A 429 11.38 -16.57 41.48
CA ILE A 429 12.42 -16.90 42.47
C ILE A 429 12.83 -15.63 43.26
N VAL A 430 13.01 -14.50 42.58
CA VAL A 430 13.37 -13.23 43.23
C VAL A 430 12.24 -12.72 44.12
N GLU A 431 10.98 -12.84 43.70
CA GLU A 431 9.81 -12.46 44.50
C GLU A 431 9.65 -13.35 45.76
N GLN A 432 9.83 -14.67 45.63
CA GLN A 432 9.87 -15.58 46.79
C GLN A 432 10.99 -15.20 47.78
N GLY A 433 12.20 -14.92 47.27
CA GLY A 433 13.32 -14.47 48.10
C GLY A 433 13.03 -13.14 48.83
N GLN A 434 12.41 -12.19 48.14
CA GLN A 434 12.00 -10.90 48.71
C GLN A 434 10.90 -11.03 49.77
N LEU A 435 9.96 -11.98 49.61
CA LEU A 435 8.93 -12.27 50.62
C LEU A 435 9.56 -12.84 51.90
N VAL A 436 10.41 -13.88 51.77
CA VAL A 436 11.15 -14.46 52.91
C VAL A 436 12.02 -13.40 53.61
N GLN A 437 12.61 -12.47 52.87
CA GLN A 437 13.41 -11.37 53.44
C GLN A 437 12.55 -10.31 54.14
N LYS A 438 11.30 -10.07 53.70
CA LYS A 438 10.36 -9.16 54.40
C LYS A 438 9.86 -9.75 55.72
N ASP A 439 9.57 -11.04 55.77
CA ASP A 439 9.22 -11.74 57.03
C ASP A 439 10.39 -11.72 58.05
N TYR A 440 11.62 -11.61 57.57
CA TYR A 440 12.82 -11.43 58.41
C TYR A 440 12.97 -10.02 59.02
N ILE A 441 12.31 -9.00 58.46
CA ILE A 441 12.44 -7.59 58.89
C ILE A 441 11.42 -7.24 59.99
N HIS A 442 10.36 -8.04 60.16
CA HIS A 442 9.47 -7.95 61.30
C HIS A 442 9.94 -8.86 62.44
N GLU A 443 10.76 -8.32 63.34
CA GLU A 443 11.19 -8.98 64.57
C GLU A 443 9.99 -9.41 65.43
N ASN A 444 9.63 -10.69 65.34
CA ASN A 444 8.67 -11.35 66.20
C ASN A 444 9.38 -12.53 66.89
N TYR A 445 9.20 -12.67 68.21
CA TYR A 445 9.82 -13.69 69.04
C TYR A 445 9.56 -15.13 68.54
N TYR A 446 8.42 -15.36 67.88
CA TYR A 446 8.11 -16.64 67.22
C TYR A 446 9.00 -16.94 66.00
N SER A 447 9.45 -15.93 65.26
CA SER A 447 10.34 -16.08 64.11
C SER A 447 11.75 -16.53 64.54
N GLU A 448 12.28 -15.99 65.64
CA GLU A 448 13.53 -16.48 66.24
C GLU A 448 13.44 -17.96 66.66
N LEU A 449 12.33 -18.34 67.30
CA LEU A 449 12.10 -19.73 67.71
C LEU A 449 12.00 -20.66 66.49
N ASN A 450 11.36 -20.23 65.41
CA ASN A 450 11.27 -20.99 64.18
C ASN A 450 12.63 -21.08 63.45
N TYR A 451 13.47 -20.04 63.50
CA TYR A 451 14.85 -20.11 62.99
C TYR A 451 15.75 -21.04 63.82
N LYS A 452 15.52 -21.12 65.14
CA LYS A 452 16.36 -21.87 66.08
C LYS A 452 15.97 -23.34 66.24
N TYR A 453 14.71 -23.70 65.99
CA TYR A 453 14.18 -25.05 66.17
C TYR A 453 13.37 -25.60 64.97
N GLY A 454 13.02 -24.76 64.00
CA GLY A 454 12.41 -25.21 62.75
C GLY A 454 13.40 -25.94 61.85
N GLY A 455 12.88 -26.67 60.86
CA GLY A 455 13.71 -27.29 59.84
C GLY A 455 14.45 -26.22 59.03
N LYS A 456 15.76 -26.42 58.78
CA LYS A 456 16.50 -25.57 57.85
C LYS A 456 15.77 -25.54 56.52
N ALA A 457 15.43 -24.35 56.02
CA ALA A 457 14.90 -24.18 54.68
C ALA A 457 15.89 -24.81 53.69
N THR A 458 15.45 -25.84 52.96
CA THR A 458 16.23 -26.39 51.86
C THR A 458 16.16 -25.39 50.71
N CYS A 459 17.31 -24.87 50.30
CA CYS A 459 17.41 -24.14 49.06
C CYS A 459 17.28 -25.15 47.92
N ASP A 460 16.04 -25.50 47.57
CA ASP A 460 15.71 -26.35 46.44
C ASP A 460 16.15 -25.60 45.17
N ALA A 461 17.36 -25.91 44.70
CA ALA A 461 17.96 -25.27 43.55
C ALA A 461 17.13 -25.62 42.31
N PHE A 462 16.33 -24.65 41.84
CA PHE A 462 15.42 -24.85 40.72
C PHE A 462 16.20 -25.33 39.49
N ILE A 463 15.98 -26.58 39.11
CA ILE A 463 16.70 -27.24 38.02
C ILE A 463 16.07 -26.82 36.70
N TRP A 464 16.45 -25.64 36.20
CA TRP A 464 16.37 -25.40 34.76
C TRP A 464 17.20 -26.46 34.04
N ASP A 465 16.75 -26.88 32.87
CA ASP A 465 17.53 -27.78 32.03
C ASP A 465 18.94 -27.18 31.79
N THR A 466 19.95 -28.02 31.96
CA THR A 466 21.33 -27.70 31.61
C THR A 466 21.45 -27.15 30.19
N GLU A 467 20.69 -27.69 29.22
CA GLU A 467 20.69 -27.22 27.84
C GLU A 467 20.19 -25.77 27.72
N LEU A 468 19.08 -25.42 28.41
CA LEU A 468 18.56 -24.06 28.45
C LEU A 468 19.53 -23.08 29.15
N ARG A 469 20.15 -23.50 30.25
CA ARG A 469 21.14 -22.67 30.99
C ARG A 469 22.41 -22.40 30.17
N GLU A 470 22.83 -23.31 29.31
CA GLU A 470 23.96 -23.06 28.40
C GLU A 470 23.53 -22.22 27.18
N LYS A 471 22.39 -22.54 26.57
CA LYS A 471 21.80 -21.83 25.41
C LYS A 471 21.56 -20.33 25.67
N TYR A 472 21.11 -19.95 26.87
CA TYR A 472 20.76 -18.58 27.23
C TYR A 472 21.67 -17.97 28.32
N ARG A 473 22.95 -18.38 28.38
CA ARG A 473 23.92 -17.91 29.39
C ARG A 473 24.06 -16.38 29.48
N SER A 474 23.85 -15.65 28.37
CA SER A 474 23.79 -14.17 28.31
C SER A 474 22.68 -13.61 29.20
N LEU A 475 21.45 -14.04 28.92
CA LEU A 475 20.23 -13.63 29.61
C LEU A 475 20.30 -13.93 31.11
N PHE A 476 20.76 -15.12 31.50
CA PHE A 476 20.90 -15.47 32.92
C PHE A 476 21.88 -14.58 33.68
N LYS A 477 23.03 -14.23 33.07
CA LYS A 477 23.97 -13.28 33.70
C LYS A 477 23.38 -11.87 33.78
N LEU A 478 22.67 -11.43 32.74
CA LEU A 478 22.00 -10.13 32.73
C LEU A 478 20.88 -10.04 33.78
N LEU A 479 20.11 -11.11 34.00
CA LEU A 479 19.09 -11.19 35.04
C LEU A 479 19.69 -11.17 36.46
N GLN A 480 20.89 -11.72 36.64
CA GLN A 480 21.67 -11.60 37.88
C GLN A 480 22.27 -10.20 38.10
N GLU A 481 22.50 -9.42 37.04
CA GLU A 481 22.91 -8.01 37.12
C GLU A 481 21.74 -7.04 37.34
N MET A 482 20.48 -7.52 37.28
CA MET A 482 19.29 -6.67 37.44
C MET A 482 18.80 -6.62 38.88
N ASP A 483 18.71 -5.40 39.42
CA ASP A 483 18.08 -5.16 40.71
C ASP A 483 16.55 -5.03 40.58
N PHE A 484 15.83 -5.95 41.23
CA PHE A 484 14.37 -5.99 41.31
C PHE A 484 13.84 -5.55 42.70
N SER A 485 14.68 -4.94 43.54
CA SER A 485 14.31 -4.55 44.93
C SER A 485 13.76 -3.12 45.06
N SER A 486 13.83 -2.30 44.00
CA SER A 486 13.29 -0.93 44.01
C SER A 486 11.77 -0.91 44.28
N PRO A 487 11.29 -0.08 45.22
CA PRO A 487 9.87 0.14 45.45
C PRO A 487 9.25 1.22 44.54
N ASP A 488 10.05 1.90 43.69
CA ASP A 488 9.61 3.03 42.86
C ASP A 488 8.88 2.60 41.57
N VAL A 489 8.36 1.38 41.52
CA VAL A 489 7.58 0.85 40.39
C VAL A 489 6.17 1.47 40.45
N PRO A 490 5.70 2.17 39.40
CA PRO A 490 4.34 2.70 39.37
C PRO A 490 3.29 1.58 39.39
N GLU A 491 2.17 1.79 40.10
CA GLU A 491 1.02 0.86 40.13
C GLU A 491 0.23 0.78 38.81
N ASP A 492 0.72 1.37 37.71
CA ASP A 492 0.22 1.11 36.35
C ASP A 492 0.66 -0.32 35.95
N GLY A 493 -0.27 -1.28 36.03
CA GLY A 493 -0.01 -2.73 35.93
C GLY A 493 0.53 -3.24 34.59
N ASN A 494 1.82 -3.00 34.33
CA ASN A 494 2.59 -3.58 33.23
C ASN A 494 2.93 -5.06 33.49
N ASP A 495 3.11 -5.81 32.40
CA ASP A 495 3.63 -7.18 32.44
C ASP A 495 5.09 -7.19 32.95
N PRO A 496 5.44 -7.98 33.99
CA PRO A 496 6.81 -8.03 34.51
C PRO A 496 7.83 -8.57 33.50
N ILE A 497 7.40 -9.34 32.49
CA ILE A 497 8.25 -9.77 31.38
C ILE A 497 8.57 -8.57 30.48
N LEU A 498 7.57 -7.73 30.18
CA LEU A 498 7.73 -6.51 29.38
C LEU A 498 8.67 -5.50 30.07
N GLU A 499 8.61 -5.39 31.40
CA GLU A 499 9.52 -4.54 32.18
C GLU A 499 11.00 -4.98 32.01
N VAL A 500 11.28 -6.29 32.09
CA VAL A 500 12.61 -6.84 31.80
C VAL A 500 13.01 -6.54 30.36
N GLY A 501 12.08 -6.71 29.40
CA GLY A 501 12.30 -6.35 28.00
C GLY A 501 12.71 -4.89 27.81
N GLN A 502 12.02 -3.96 28.48
CA GLN A 502 12.34 -2.53 28.49
C GLN A 502 13.72 -2.25 29.08
N ARG A 503 14.02 -2.78 30.27
CA ARG A 503 15.32 -2.57 30.94
C ARG A 503 16.50 -3.10 30.10
N ILE A 504 16.32 -4.20 29.36
CA ILE A 504 17.32 -4.70 28.40
C ILE A 504 17.52 -3.68 27.26
N TYR A 505 16.44 -3.19 26.65
CA TYR A 505 16.52 -2.20 25.57
C TYR A 505 17.21 -0.91 26.04
N GLU A 506 16.87 -0.39 27.21
CA GLU A 506 17.47 0.84 27.76
C GLU A 506 18.97 0.70 28.01
N LYS A 507 19.41 -0.46 28.55
CA LYS A 507 20.84 -0.79 28.72
C LYS A 507 21.58 -0.84 27.38
N VAL A 508 20.95 -1.37 26.33
CA VAL A 508 21.50 -1.41 24.97
C VAL A 508 21.51 -0.03 24.31
N ALA A 509 20.38 0.69 24.29
CA ALA A 509 20.23 1.99 23.65
C ALA A 509 21.23 3.01 24.21
N LYS A 510 21.39 3.07 25.54
CA LYS A 510 22.39 3.91 26.23
C LYS A 510 23.84 3.52 25.92
N SER A 511 24.10 2.27 25.56
CA SER A 511 25.43 1.83 25.10
C SER A 511 25.67 2.23 23.64
N LEU A 512 24.64 2.13 22.78
CA LEU A 512 24.71 2.43 21.36
C LEU A 512 24.75 3.93 21.03
N SER A 513 24.14 4.79 21.87
CA SER A 513 24.23 6.25 21.75
C SER A 513 25.57 6.85 22.19
N SER A 514 26.45 6.06 22.82
CA SER A 514 27.79 6.52 23.18
C SER A 514 28.65 6.82 21.93
N ALA A 515 29.69 7.66 22.08
CA ALA A 515 30.52 8.13 20.96
C ALA A 515 31.27 7.03 20.17
N GLU A 516 31.33 5.80 20.69
CA GLU A 516 31.80 4.62 19.94
C GLU A 516 30.76 3.49 19.88
N GLY A 517 29.51 3.74 20.29
CA GLY A 517 28.49 2.73 20.59
C GLY A 517 28.19 1.78 19.43
N LEU A 518 28.13 2.29 18.19
CA LEU A 518 27.89 1.47 17.00
C LEU A 518 28.96 0.39 16.75
N ARG A 519 30.17 0.48 17.36
CA ARG A 519 31.16 -0.62 17.33
C ARG A 519 30.66 -1.89 18.02
N TYR A 520 29.77 -1.74 19.00
CA TYR A 520 29.23 -2.83 19.81
C TYR A 520 27.89 -3.37 19.25
N MET A 521 27.44 -2.90 18.08
CA MET A 521 26.13 -3.26 17.51
C MET A 521 25.92 -4.77 17.38
N ASN A 522 26.90 -5.50 16.84
CA ASN A 522 26.83 -6.96 16.70
C ASN A 522 26.69 -7.68 18.06
N SER A 523 27.37 -7.20 19.11
CA SER A 523 27.22 -7.71 20.48
C SER A 523 25.91 -7.29 21.17
N SER A 524 25.21 -6.27 20.66
CA SER A 524 23.91 -5.81 21.16
C SER A 524 22.73 -6.58 20.57
N ILE A 525 22.88 -7.19 19.39
CA ILE A 525 21.81 -7.94 18.70
C ILE A 525 21.19 -9.06 19.57
N PRO A 526 21.95 -9.91 20.29
CA PRO A 526 21.36 -10.93 21.16
C PRO A 526 20.44 -10.35 22.24
N PHE A 527 20.84 -9.24 22.87
CA PHE A 527 20.05 -8.56 23.89
C PHE A 527 18.80 -7.88 23.30
N LEU A 528 18.89 -7.30 22.10
CA LEU A 528 17.72 -6.80 21.38
C LEU A 528 16.75 -7.93 21.02
N MET A 529 17.24 -9.12 20.67
CA MET A 529 16.40 -10.29 20.40
C MET A 529 15.73 -10.83 21.67
N GLU A 530 16.46 -10.86 22.80
CA GLU A 530 15.92 -11.20 24.13
C GLU A 530 14.82 -10.19 24.53
N SER A 531 15.09 -8.89 24.43
CA SER A 531 14.14 -7.80 24.69
C SER A 531 12.89 -7.84 23.78
N SER A 532 13.08 -8.12 22.49
CA SER A 532 12.01 -8.33 21.52
C SER A 532 11.11 -9.51 21.93
N CYS A 533 11.70 -10.63 22.36
CA CYS A 533 10.95 -11.79 22.86
C CYS A 533 10.21 -11.54 24.19
N CYS A 534 10.67 -10.59 24.99
CA CYS A 534 9.93 -10.08 26.15
C CYS A 534 8.78 -9.13 25.79
N GLY A 535 8.44 -8.96 24.49
CA GLY A 535 7.35 -8.10 24.03
C GLY A 535 7.71 -6.61 23.92
N TYR A 536 8.97 -6.22 24.14
CA TYR A 536 9.39 -4.82 24.01
C TYR A 536 9.66 -4.48 22.54
N HIS A 537 8.59 -4.23 21.79
CA HIS A 537 8.64 -4.22 20.32
C HIS A 537 9.42 -3.06 19.67
N LYS A 538 9.82 -2.02 20.42
CA LYS A 538 10.85 -1.06 19.94
C LYS A 538 12.14 -1.81 19.55
N SER A 539 12.53 -2.85 20.29
CA SER A 539 13.66 -3.73 19.98
C SER A 539 13.45 -4.55 18.71
N SER A 540 12.21 -4.95 18.41
CA SER A 540 11.85 -5.58 17.13
C SER A 540 12.08 -4.60 15.98
N TYR A 541 11.58 -3.37 16.07
CA TYR A 541 11.82 -2.37 15.02
C TYR A 541 13.30 -2.05 14.82
N PHE A 542 14.04 -1.90 15.92
CA PHE A 542 15.48 -1.62 15.91
C PHE A 542 16.27 -2.74 15.22
N LEU A 543 15.91 -4.01 15.45
CA LEU A 543 16.48 -5.16 14.73
C LEU A 543 16.12 -5.16 13.24
N ALA A 544 14.87 -4.84 12.88
CA ALA A 544 14.45 -4.77 11.49
C ALA A 544 15.33 -3.79 10.70
N VAL A 545 15.49 -2.58 11.23
CA VAL A 545 16.32 -1.53 10.64
C VAL A 545 17.81 -1.92 10.58
N ILE A 546 18.33 -2.61 11.60
CA ILE A 546 19.70 -3.15 11.59
C ILE A 546 19.91 -4.08 10.38
N PHE A 547 19.03 -5.07 10.20
CA PHE A 547 19.18 -6.07 9.15
C PHE A 547 18.85 -5.54 7.74
N GLU A 548 17.93 -4.59 7.61
CA GLU A 548 17.52 -4.00 6.32
C GLU A 548 18.54 -3.01 5.76
N THR A 549 19.22 -2.25 6.62
CA THR A 549 20.24 -1.25 6.22
C THR A 549 21.67 -1.78 6.30
N GLY A 550 21.86 -2.93 6.98
CA GLY A 550 23.17 -3.48 7.33
C GLY A 550 23.90 -2.60 8.35
N LEU A 551 23.21 -2.20 9.43
CA LEU A 551 23.76 -1.31 10.44
C LEU A 551 24.77 -2.05 11.33
N GLY A 552 26.06 -1.96 10.98
CA GLY A 552 27.15 -2.64 11.66
C GLY A 552 27.20 -4.16 11.46
N VAL A 553 26.38 -4.70 10.55
CA VAL A 553 26.27 -6.13 10.18
C VAL A 553 25.96 -6.26 8.68
N PRO A 554 26.13 -7.44 8.05
CA PRO A 554 25.64 -7.67 6.68
C PRO A 554 24.12 -7.46 6.56
N VAL A 555 23.66 -7.06 5.37
CA VAL A 555 22.22 -6.94 5.08
C VAL A 555 21.57 -8.33 5.06
N ASP A 556 20.48 -8.48 5.82
CA ASP A 556 19.65 -9.69 5.85
C ASP A 556 18.17 -9.29 5.64
N PRO A 557 17.65 -9.34 4.41
CA PRO A 557 16.26 -8.98 4.13
C PRO A 557 15.24 -9.88 4.81
N MET A 558 15.62 -11.12 5.18
CA MET A 558 14.71 -12.09 5.80
C MET A 558 14.53 -11.85 7.29
N GLN A 559 15.62 -11.57 8.02
CA GLN A 559 15.55 -11.12 9.40
C GLN A 559 14.96 -9.70 9.49
N GLY A 560 15.27 -8.83 8.52
CA GLY A 560 14.63 -7.53 8.36
C GLY A 560 13.11 -7.63 8.29
N LEU A 561 12.61 -8.43 7.35
CA LEU A 561 11.18 -8.72 7.17
C LEU A 561 10.55 -9.34 8.42
N LEU A 562 11.20 -10.33 9.04
CA LEU A 562 10.73 -10.97 10.28
C LEU A 562 10.50 -9.94 11.38
N TYR A 563 11.50 -9.11 11.66
CA TYR A 563 11.45 -8.15 12.75
C TYR A 563 10.53 -6.95 12.43
N SER A 564 10.41 -6.55 11.15
CA SER A 564 9.38 -5.60 10.68
C SER A 564 7.96 -6.11 10.94
N LEU A 565 7.68 -7.38 10.62
CA LEU A 565 6.37 -8.03 10.84
C LEU A 565 6.08 -8.21 12.34
N VAL A 566 7.05 -8.69 13.11
CA VAL A 566 6.93 -8.87 14.57
C VAL A 566 6.70 -7.53 15.28
N GLY A 567 7.44 -6.47 14.93
CA GLY A 567 7.24 -5.14 15.50
C GLY A 567 5.86 -4.55 15.16
N ALA A 568 5.35 -4.84 13.96
CA ALA A 568 4.01 -4.40 13.55
C ALA A 568 2.87 -5.19 14.20
N GLN A 569 3.01 -6.51 14.38
CA GLN A 569 2.10 -7.33 15.20
C GLN A 569 2.11 -6.83 16.65
N GLY A 570 3.31 -6.59 17.18
CA GLY A 570 3.60 -5.93 18.45
C GLY A 570 3.17 -4.46 18.52
N ASN A 571 2.52 -3.95 17.46
CA ASN A 571 1.79 -2.68 17.45
C ASN A 571 2.69 -1.43 17.65
N GLU A 572 4.00 -1.58 17.39
CA GLU A 572 5.02 -0.54 17.48
C GLU A 572 4.86 0.49 16.36
N ARG A 573 4.97 1.79 16.69
CA ARG A 573 4.60 2.90 15.82
C ARG A 573 5.47 2.98 14.57
N LEU A 574 6.80 2.91 14.71
CA LEU A 574 7.72 3.03 13.58
C LEU A 574 7.73 1.76 12.71
N SER A 575 7.59 0.57 13.31
CA SER A 575 7.48 -0.70 12.60
C SER A 575 6.23 -0.78 11.72
N VAL A 576 5.09 -0.33 12.25
CA VAL A 576 3.85 -0.21 11.47
C VAL A 576 4.01 0.84 10.36
N MET A 577 4.63 1.99 10.63
CA MET A 577 4.87 3.03 9.60
C MET A 577 5.86 2.57 8.51
N ASN A 578 6.89 1.79 8.85
CA ASN A 578 7.84 1.20 7.89
C ASN A 578 7.12 0.24 6.93
N LEU A 579 6.31 -0.70 7.44
CA LEU A 579 5.49 -1.56 6.58
C LEU A 579 4.49 -0.74 5.73
N GLY A 580 3.83 0.26 6.32
CA GLY A 580 2.96 1.18 5.59
C GLY A 580 3.67 1.89 4.43
N TYR A 581 4.87 2.40 4.67
CA TYR A 581 5.72 3.08 3.69
C TYR A 581 6.17 2.14 2.57
N LYS A 582 6.71 0.96 2.93
CA LYS A 582 7.17 -0.05 1.97
C LYS A 582 6.06 -0.51 1.03
N HIS A 583 4.85 -0.74 1.55
CA HIS A 583 3.69 -1.11 0.72
C HIS A 583 3.09 0.07 -0.06
N TYR A 584 3.32 1.32 0.36
CA TYR A 584 2.98 2.50 -0.44
C TYR A 584 3.93 2.70 -1.63
N GLN A 585 5.21 2.35 -1.49
CA GLN A 585 6.25 2.58 -2.50
C GLN A 585 6.60 1.35 -3.37
N GLY A 586 6.37 0.12 -2.88
CA GLY A 586 6.79 -1.11 -3.56
C GLY A 586 8.32 -1.37 -3.50
N ILE A 587 8.99 -0.93 -2.43
CA ILE A 587 10.47 -0.98 -2.28
C ILE A 587 10.97 -2.16 -1.45
N ASN A 588 12.28 -2.43 -1.49
CA ASN A 588 12.96 -3.44 -0.66
C ASN A 588 12.33 -4.86 -0.75
N ASN A 589 11.83 -5.25 -1.93
CA ASN A 589 11.07 -6.49 -2.21
C ASN A 589 9.65 -6.58 -1.59
N TYR A 590 9.13 -5.51 -1.00
CA TYR A 590 7.73 -5.45 -0.57
C TYR A 590 6.83 -5.08 -1.77
N PRO A 591 5.69 -5.76 -2.00
CA PRO A 591 4.77 -5.41 -3.07
C PRO A 591 4.06 -4.07 -2.81
N LEU A 592 3.83 -3.31 -3.87
CA LEU A 592 2.93 -2.15 -3.88
C LEU A 592 1.50 -2.63 -3.58
N ASP A 593 0.96 -2.24 -2.41
CA ASP A 593 -0.38 -2.57 -1.96
C ASP A 593 -0.93 -1.43 -1.08
N LEU A 594 -1.78 -0.59 -1.67
CA LEU A 594 -2.38 0.58 -1.01
C LEU A 594 -3.39 0.18 0.09
N GLU A 595 -3.97 -1.01 0.02
CA GLU A 595 -4.98 -1.46 0.99
C GLU A 595 -4.31 -2.01 2.26
N LEU A 596 -3.21 -2.73 2.08
CA LEU A 596 -2.30 -3.16 3.16
C LEU A 596 -1.54 -1.96 3.77
N SER A 597 -1.05 -1.04 2.94
CA SER A 597 -0.45 0.22 3.40
C SER A 597 -1.42 1.05 4.25
N TYR A 598 -2.68 1.16 3.81
CA TYR A 598 -3.73 1.84 4.57
C TYR A 598 -4.05 1.13 5.90
N ALA A 599 -4.10 -0.20 5.94
CA ALA A 599 -4.32 -0.94 7.17
C ALA A 599 -3.28 -0.59 8.24
N TYR A 600 -2.02 -0.42 7.83
CA TYR A 600 -0.94 0.03 8.72
C TYR A 600 -1.02 1.52 9.08
N TYR A 601 -1.12 2.43 8.11
CA TYR A 601 -1.16 3.87 8.42
C TYR A 601 -2.42 4.30 9.20
N SER A 602 -3.58 3.69 8.94
CA SER A 602 -4.83 4.01 9.65
C SER A 602 -4.79 3.66 11.14
N ASN A 603 -4.08 2.58 11.53
CA ASN A 603 -3.81 2.24 12.93
C ASN A 603 -3.09 3.40 13.63
N ILE A 604 -1.94 3.82 13.09
CA ILE A 604 -1.13 4.88 13.70
C ILE A 604 -1.82 6.25 13.63
N ALA A 605 -2.62 6.52 12.60
CA ALA A 605 -3.42 7.73 12.50
C ALA A 605 -4.47 7.82 13.63
N LEU A 606 -5.24 6.76 13.86
CA LEU A 606 -6.19 6.68 14.99
C LEU A 606 -5.48 6.83 16.34
N LYS A 607 -4.34 6.18 16.52
CA LYS A 607 -3.50 6.34 17.72
C LYS A 607 -2.88 7.73 17.87
N THR A 608 -2.75 8.51 16.80
CA THR A 608 -2.24 9.88 16.87
C THR A 608 -3.32 10.84 17.36
N SER A 609 -4.56 10.66 16.90
CA SER A 609 -5.74 11.34 17.44
C SER A 609 -5.89 11.10 18.95
N LEU A 610 -5.87 9.84 19.40
CA LEU A 610 -6.01 9.48 20.82
C LEU A 610 -4.87 10.06 21.68
N ASP A 611 -3.62 9.95 21.22
CA ASP A 611 -2.46 10.36 22.02
C ASP A 611 -2.19 11.87 21.99
N GLN A 612 -2.83 12.66 21.11
CA GLN A 612 -2.57 14.11 20.94
C GLN A 612 -2.72 14.95 22.24
N HIS A 613 -3.42 14.42 23.25
CA HIS A 613 -3.60 15.06 24.56
C HIS A 613 -2.96 14.30 25.72
N THR A 614 -2.30 13.18 25.44
CA THR A 614 -1.58 12.38 26.45
C THR A 614 -0.30 13.07 26.91
N THR A 615 0.25 12.60 28.03
CA THR A 615 1.33 13.31 28.74
C THR A 615 2.30 12.41 29.50
N LYS A 616 2.21 11.09 29.32
CA LYS A 616 3.17 10.10 29.82
C LYS A 616 4.03 9.63 28.64
N GLY A 617 5.28 9.27 28.90
CA GLY A 617 6.20 8.68 27.90
C GLY A 617 6.84 9.67 26.91
N ASP A 618 7.67 9.09 26.04
CA ASP A 618 8.54 9.78 25.08
C ASP A 618 7.72 10.53 24.00
N GLN A 619 7.41 11.81 24.23
CA GLN A 619 6.61 12.61 23.29
C GLN A 619 7.09 14.06 23.14
N ALA A 620 7.46 14.43 21.90
CA ALA A 620 7.73 15.81 21.48
C ALA A 620 6.86 16.19 20.27
N PHE A 621 6.82 17.48 19.91
CA PHE A 621 6.17 17.92 18.68
C PHE A 621 6.99 17.48 17.44
N VAL A 622 6.33 17.20 16.32
CA VAL A 622 7.01 16.77 15.08
C VAL A 622 7.47 18.02 14.32
N GLU A 623 8.77 18.29 14.35
CA GLU A 623 9.38 19.46 13.71
C GLU A 623 10.16 19.04 12.46
N ALA A 624 9.70 19.52 11.29
CA ALA A 624 10.19 19.12 9.96
C ALA A 624 11.50 19.85 9.55
N ILE A 625 12.50 19.83 10.43
CA ILE A 625 13.74 20.59 10.28
C ILE A 625 14.74 19.81 9.43
N ARG A 626 15.08 20.33 8.24
CA ARG A 626 16.09 19.74 7.36
C ARG A 626 17.47 20.29 7.68
N LEU A 627 18.51 19.46 7.68
CA LEU A 627 19.87 19.86 8.07
C LEU A 627 20.57 20.81 7.08
N ARG A 628 20.01 20.99 5.88
CA ARG A 628 20.43 22.01 4.90
C ARG A 628 19.72 23.36 5.08
N ASP A 629 18.80 23.48 6.04
CA ASP A 629 18.07 24.72 6.32
C ASP A 629 18.77 25.52 7.41
N ASP A 630 19.68 26.38 6.98
CA ASP A 630 20.55 27.17 7.83
C ASP A 630 19.78 28.19 8.70
N GLU A 631 18.55 28.58 8.31
CA GLU A 631 17.69 29.49 9.08
C GLU A 631 16.94 28.74 10.18
N LEU A 632 16.28 27.62 9.83
CA LEU A 632 15.58 26.78 10.81
C LEU A 632 16.55 26.15 11.84
N LEU A 633 17.80 25.87 11.47
CA LEU A 633 18.84 25.45 12.41
C LEU A 633 19.24 26.58 13.38
N LYS A 634 19.45 27.81 12.88
CA LYS A 634 19.74 28.99 13.74
C LYS A 634 18.56 29.37 14.62
N ALA A 635 17.33 29.03 14.24
CA ALA A 635 16.12 29.19 15.05
C ALA A 635 15.95 28.14 16.16
N GLN A 636 16.85 27.14 16.29
CA GLN A 636 16.87 26.22 17.43
C GLN A 636 17.57 26.87 18.63
N THR A 637 17.07 26.58 19.84
CA THR A 637 17.61 27.16 21.08
C THR A 637 17.48 26.19 22.26
N LYS A 638 18.07 26.58 23.39
CA LYS A 638 17.95 25.90 24.69
C LYS A 638 17.48 26.92 25.72
N GLU A 639 17.05 26.50 26.90
CA GLU A 639 16.55 27.40 27.95
C GLU A 639 17.61 28.41 28.48
N ASN A 640 18.88 28.17 28.19
CA ASN A 640 20.01 29.05 28.47
C ASN A 640 20.55 29.78 27.22
N GLY A 641 19.91 29.64 26.05
CA GLY A 641 20.32 30.26 24.79
C GLY A 641 19.76 31.68 24.61
N ASP A 642 20.47 32.50 23.84
CA ASP A 642 20.17 33.93 23.70
C ASP A 642 18.76 34.21 23.15
N ILE A 643 18.28 33.42 22.19
CA ILE A 643 16.93 33.54 21.63
C ILE A 643 15.86 33.33 22.70
N PHE A 644 16.01 32.30 23.55
CA PHE A 644 15.08 32.04 24.65
C PHE A 644 15.16 33.13 25.72
N MET A 645 16.36 33.58 26.07
CA MET A 645 16.56 34.64 27.05
C MET A 645 16.02 36.00 26.57
N TRP A 646 16.13 36.31 25.27
CA TRP A 646 15.52 37.49 24.65
C TRP A 646 13.98 37.39 24.61
N LEU A 647 13.42 36.25 24.21
CA LEU A 647 11.96 36.01 24.28
C LEU A 647 11.44 36.15 25.72
N LYS A 648 12.18 35.62 26.70
CA LYS A 648 11.87 35.75 28.13
C LYS A 648 11.95 37.19 28.63
N HIS A 649 12.91 37.98 28.16
CA HIS A 649 12.99 39.42 28.45
C HIS A 649 11.79 40.20 27.88
N GLU A 650 11.43 39.99 26.61
CA GLU A 650 10.26 40.68 26.05
C GLU A 650 8.95 40.20 26.69
N ALA A 651 8.85 38.91 27.04
CA ALA A 651 7.71 38.36 27.78
C ALA A 651 7.58 38.96 29.20
N THR A 652 8.67 39.22 29.92
CA THR A 652 8.59 39.93 31.23
C THR A 652 8.13 41.37 31.07
N ARG A 653 8.40 42.03 29.94
CA ARG A 653 7.99 43.40 29.60
C ARG A 653 6.55 43.54 29.09
N GLY A 654 5.77 42.46 29.05
CA GLY A 654 4.36 42.49 28.63
C GLY A 654 4.14 42.35 27.12
N ASN A 655 5.15 41.96 26.35
CA ASN A 655 4.99 41.70 24.91
C ASN A 655 4.16 40.42 24.71
N ALA A 656 2.90 40.57 24.27
CA ALA A 656 1.95 39.48 24.12
C ALA A 656 2.45 38.36 23.20
N ALA A 657 3.08 38.70 22.06
CA ALA A 657 3.63 37.70 21.14
C ALA A 657 4.80 36.92 21.77
N ALA A 658 5.65 37.58 22.55
CA ALA A 658 6.73 36.90 23.29
C ALA A 658 6.18 36.01 24.42
N GLN A 659 5.17 36.47 25.17
CA GLN A 659 4.48 35.67 26.20
C GLN A 659 3.82 34.43 25.59
N GLN A 660 3.09 34.60 24.47
CA GLN A 660 2.47 33.52 23.72
C GLN A 660 3.51 32.52 23.21
N ARG A 661 4.59 33.00 22.56
CA ARG A 661 5.60 32.09 21.98
C ARG A 661 6.33 31.31 23.05
N LEU A 662 6.71 31.97 24.15
CA LEU A 662 7.36 31.34 25.29
C LEU A 662 6.46 30.29 25.97
N ALA A 663 5.18 30.61 26.16
CA ALA A 663 4.19 29.66 26.68
C ALA A 663 4.05 28.43 25.76
N GLN A 664 3.93 28.63 24.44
CA GLN A 664 3.84 27.53 23.47
C GLN A 664 5.10 26.66 23.42
N MET A 665 6.29 27.26 23.41
CA MET A 665 7.56 26.53 23.43
C MET A 665 7.66 25.61 24.65
N LEU A 666 7.34 26.13 25.84
CA LEU A 666 7.41 25.41 27.12
C LEU A 666 6.26 24.39 27.28
N PHE A 667 5.06 24.64 26.74
CA PHE A 667 3.92 23.73 26.86
C PHE A 667 4.06 22.48 25.97
N TRP A 668 4.60 22.66 24.76
CA TRP A 668 4.70 21.62 23.74
C TRP A 668 6.10 20.99 23.60
N GLY A 669 7.17 21.72 24.00
CA GLY A 669 8.56 21.31 23.80
C GLY A 669 9.03 21.55 22.36
N GLN A 670 8.97 22.81 21.89
CA GLN A 670 9.34 23.22 20.52
C GLN A 670 10.68 23.97 20.48
N GLN A 671 11.29 24.07 19.29
CA GLN A 671 12.54 24.80 19.04
C GLN A 671 13.74 24.38 19.93
N GLY A 672 13.77 23.14 20.42
CA GLY A 672 14.83 22.61 21.29
C GLY A 672 14.66 22.90 22.79
N VAL A 673 13.60 23.61 23.18
CA VAL A 673 13.26 23.88 24.59
C VAL A 673 12.53 22.67 25.22
N ALA A 674 12.82 22.39 26.49
CA ALA A 674 12.17 21.30 27.21
C ALA A 674 10.74 21.65 27.66
N LYS A 675 9.95 20.61 27.92
CA LYS A 675 8.50 20.72 28.17
C LYS A 675 8.18 21.09 29.62
N ASN A 676 8.33 22.37 29.98
CA ASN A 676 7.96 22.89 31.30
C ASN A 676 6.55 23.50 31.31
N ARG A 677 5.54 22.68 31.65
CA ARG A 677 4.14 23.11 31.68
C ARG A 677 3.80 24.11 32.76
N GLU A 678 4.44 24.04 33.93
CA GLU A 678 4.10 24.92 35.05
C GLU A 678 4.48 26.36 34.69
N ALA A 679 5.71 26.57 34.21
CA ALA A 679 6.14 27.85 33.64
C ALA A 679 5.28 28.26 32.43
N ALA A 680 4.91 27.33 31.54
CA ALA A 680 4.03 27.65 30.41
C ALA A 680 2.65 28.17 30.83
N ILE A 681 2.06 27.58 31.88
CA ILE A 681 0.75 27.97 32.40
C ILE A 681 0.84 29.30 33.15
N GLU A 682 1.96 29.59 33.84
CA GLU A 682 2.23 30.93 34.38
C GLU A 682 2.26 31.98 33.26
N TRP A 683 2.93 31.71 32.14
CA TRP A 683 2.95 32.61 30.99
C TRP A 683 1.58 32.76 30.31
N TYR A 684 0.82 31.67 30.15
CA TYR A 684 -0.55 31.73 29.65
C TYR A 684 -1.48 32.53 30.57
N ALA A 685 -1.42 32.29 31.88
CA ALA A 685 -2.22 33.01 32.87
C ALA A 685 -1.87 34.49 32.91
N LYS A 686 -0.57 34.81 32.93
CA LYS A 686 -0.05 36.18 32.88
C LYS A 686 -0.52 36.89 31.62
N GLY A 687 -0.33 36.28 30.44
CA GLY A 687 -0.76 36.84 29.17
C GLY A 687 -2.27 37.06 29.06
N ALA A 688 -3.09 36.12 29.53
CA ALA A 688 -4.56 36.25 29.52
C ALA A 688 -5.11 37.35 30.46
N LEU A 689 -4.32 37.77 31.46
CA LEU A 689 -4.68 38.77 32.46
C LEU A 689 -4.09 40.16 32.17
N GLU A 690 -2.81 40.23 31.77
CA GLU A 690 -2.11 41.49 31.45
C GLU A 690 -2.42 42.00 30.05
N THR A 691 -2.78 41.12 29.10
CA THR A 691 -2.99 41.50 27.71
C THR A 691 -4.46 41.41 27.27
N GLU A 692 -4.73 42.11 26.17
CA GLU A 692 -6.01 42.08 25.45
C GLU A 692 -6.01 41.03 24.32
N ASP A 693 -4.96 40.20 24.20
CA ASP A 693 -4.80 39.23 23.10
C ASP A 693 -5.80 38.05 23.23
N PRO A 694 -6.60 37.76 22.19
CA PRO A 694 -7.62 36.73 22.28
C PRO A 694 -7.05 35.30 22.31
N ILE A 695 -5.85 35.05 21.76
CA ILE A 695 -5.26 33.71 21.68
C ILE A 695 -4.75 33.29 23.07
N LEU A 696 -4.02 34.16 23.77
CA LEU A 696 -3.60 33.95 25.15
C LEU A 696 -4.81 33.73 26.08
N ILE A 697 -5.87 34.53 25.92
CA ILE A 697 -7.13 34.39 26.67
C ILE A 697 -7.79 33.03 26.39
N TYR A 698 -7.75 32.55 25.14
CA TYR A 698 -8.31 31.26 24.74
C TYR A 698 -7.47 30.07 25.24
N ASP A 699 -6.16 30.07 25.04
CA ASP A 699 -5.27 28.97 25.45
C ASP A 699 -5.35 28.77 26.98
N TYR A 700 -5.37 29.86 27.76
CA TYR A 700 -5.56 29.77 29.21
C TYR A 700 -6.98 29.28 29.59
N ALA A 701 -8.02 29.66 28.84
CA ALA A 701 -9.36 29.11 29.04
C ALA A 701 -9.42 27.60 28.77
N ILE A 702 -8.73 27.09 27.74
CA ILE A 702 -8.61 25.66 27.44
C ILE A 702 -7.86 24.93 28.57
N VAL A 703 -6.74 25.50 29.05
CA VAL A 703 -6.00 24.98 30.22
C VAL A 703 -6.91 24.85 31.44
N LEU A 704 -7.73 25.88 31.75
CA LEU A 704 -8.67 25.87 32.88
C LEU A 704 -9.88 24.94 32.69
N PHE A 705 -10.34 24.69 31.46
CA PHE A 705 -11.37 23.69 31.17
C PHE A 705 -10.82 22.26 31.29
N LYS A 706 -9.66 21.97 30.66
CA LYS A 706 -9.04 20.64 30.65
C LYS A 706 -8.40 20.29 32.00
N GLY A 707 -7.98 21.27 32.79
CA GLY A 707 -7.28 21.07 34.06
C GLY A 707 -5.86 20.57 33.88
N GLN A 708 -5.18 21.00 32.81
CA GLN A 708 -3.82 20.58 32.49
C GLN A 708 -2.86 21.40 33.35
N GLY A 709 -2.22 20.79 34.35
CA GLY A 709 -1.29 21.44 35.28
C GLY A 709 -1.93 22.37 36.33
N VAL A 710 -3.23 22.66 36.23
CA VAL A 710 -3.98 23.50 37.19
C VAL A 710 -5.34 22.93 37.53
N LYS A 711 -5.88 23.28 38.70
CA LYS A 711 -7.22 22.88 39.13
C LYS A 711 -8.29 23.44 38.17
N LYS A 712 -9.15 22.56 37.64
CA LYS A 712 -10.26 22.92 36.73
C LYS A 712 -11.11 24.06 37.29
N ASN A 713 -11.31 25.11 36.50
CA ASN A 713 -12.17 26.24 36.85
C ASN A 713 -13.07 26.60 35.65
N THR A 714 -14.15 25.82 35.49
CA THR A 714 -15.10 25.97 34.37
C THR A 714 -15.84 27.30 34.33
N ARG A 715 -15.88 28.05 35.45
CA ARG A 715 -16.47 29.39 35.49
C ARG A 715 -15.54 30.41 34.86
N LEU A 716 -14.30 30.54 35.37
CA LEU A 716 -13.31 31.46 34.82
C LEU A 716 -12.99 31.11 33.36
N ALA A 717 -12.88 29.82 33.05
CA ALA A 717 -12.70 29.35 31.67
C ALA A 717 -13.83 29.81 30.73
N LEU A 718 -15.10 29.76 31.16
CA LEU A 718 -16.23 30.26 30.36
C LEU A 718 -16.23 31.79 30.23
N GLU A 719 -15.86 32.51 31.29
CA GLU A 719 -15.77 33.98 31.28
C GLU A 719 -14.65 34.46 30.31
N LEU A 720 -13.48 33.80 30.33
CA LEU A 720 -12.38 34.03 29.38
C LEU A 720 -12.74 33.59 27.95
N MET A 721 -13.35 32.41 27.76
CA MET A 721 -13.79 31.90 26.45
C MET A 721 -14.77 32.87 25.78
N LYS A 722 -15.67 33.50 26.54
CA LYS A 722 -16.54 34.57 26.05
C LYS A 722 -15.77 35.83 25.67
N LYS A 723 -14.77 36.26 26.46
CA LYS A 723 -13.89 37.41 26.15
C LYS A 723 -13.15 37.20 24.82
N ALA A 724 -12.56 36.03 24.61
CA ALA A 724 -11.89 35.68 23.34
C ALA A 724 -12.88 35.60 22.16
N ALA A 725 -14.04 34.96 22.35
CA ALA A 725 -15.08 34.87 21.31
C ALA A 725 -15.66 36.26 20.92
N SER A 726 -15.80 37.19 21.88
CA SER A 726 -16.21 38.58 21.58
C SER A 726 -15.18 39.38 20.80
N LYS A 727 -13.91 38.96 20.82
CA LYS A 727 -12.81 39.51 20.00
C LYS A 727 -12.70 38.83 18.62
N GLY A 728 -13.66 37.98 18.25
CA GLY A 728 -13.73 37.35 16.93
C GLY A 728 -12.94 36.05 16.76
N LEU A 729 -12.27 35.54 17.80
CA LEU A 729 -11.44 34.34 17.69
C LEU A 729 -12.29 33.09 17.45
N HIS A 730 -12.16 32.50 16.25
CA HIS A 730 -13.01 31.40 15.78
C HIS A 730 -12.88 30.12 16.64
N GLN A 731 -11.69 29.81 17.15
CA GLN A 731 -11.45 28.72 18.09
C GLN A 731 -12.26 28.90 19.39
N ALA A 732 -12.40 30.14 19.86
CA ALA A 732 -13.18 30.45 21.06
C ALA A 732 -14.69 30.37 20.81
N VAL A 733 -15.17 30.77 19.62
CA VAL A 733 -16.57 30.58 19.21
C VAL A 733 -16.91 29.07 19.17
N ASN A 734 -16.02 28.25 18.62
CA ASN A 734 -16.13 26.77 18.67
C ASN A 734 -16.10 26.23 20.11
N GLY A 735 -15.22 26.77 20.97
CA GLY A 735 -15.16 26.43 22.40
C GLY A 735 -16.46 26.72 23.16
N LEU A 736 -17.21 27.77 22.78
CA LEU A 736 -18.56 28.01 23.30
C LEU A 736 -19.55 26.94 22.81
N GLY A 737 -19.50 26.54 21.53
CA GLY A 737 -20.32 25.44 21.01
C GLY A 737 -20.09 24.13 21.77
N TRP A 738 -18.82 23.77 21.98
CA TRP A 738 -18.41 22.62 22.79
C TRP A 738 -18.87 22.73 24.25
N TYR A 739 -18.85 23.92 24.85
CA TYR A 739 -19.41 24.14 26.19
C TYR A 739 -20.93 23.87 26.25
N TYR A 740 -21.70 24.41 25.29
CA TYR A 740 -23.16 24.21 25.25
C TYR A 740 -23.53 22.75 24.98
N HIS A 741 -22.77 22.05 24.12
CA HIS A 741 -22.91 20.61 23.92
C HIS A 741 -22.69 19.82 25.22
N ASN A 742 -21.51 19.94 25.83
CA ASN A 742 -21.08 19.01 26.87
C ASN A 742 -21.58 19.36 28.28
N PHE A 743 -21.61 20.65 28.65
CA PHE A 743 -22.02 21.09 29.99
C PHE A 743 -23.49 21.52 30.10
N LYS A 744 -24.15 21.83 28.99
CA LYS A 744 -25.56 22.25 28.98
C LYS A 744 -26.50 21.32 28.22
N ARG A 745 -25.98 20.43 27.35
CA ARG A 745 -26.76 19.59 26.43
C ARG A 745 -27.75 20.41 25.58
N ASP A 746 -27.34 21.63 25.27
CA ASP A 746 -28.10 22.61 24.48
C ASP A 746 -27.63 22.54 23.03
N TYR A 747 -28.06 21.48 22.32
CA TYR A 747 -27.65 21.21 20.95
C TYR A 747 -28.02 22.34 19.98
N ILE A 748 -29.07 23.11 20.28
CA ILE A 748 -29.49 24.28 19.50
C ILE A 748 -28.42 25.37 19.57
N LYS A 749 -27.98 25.76 20.79
CA LYS A 749 -26.89 26.74 20.92
C LYS A 749 -25.55 26.18 20.45
N ALA A 750 -25.28 24.89 20.67
CA ALA A 750 -24.06 24.24 20.19
C ALA A 750 -23.93 24.37 18.66
N ALA A 751 -24.98 23.99 17.90
CA ALA A 751 -25.01 24.15 16.45
C ALA A 751 -24.91 25.63 16.02
N GLN A 752 -25.60 26.56 16.69
CA GLN A 752 -25.50 28.00 16.38
C GLN A 752 -24.08 28.55 16.55
N PHE A 753 -23.38 28.17 17.62
CA PHE A 753 -21.98 28.57 17.82
C PHE A 753 -21.03 27.88 16.84
N TRP A 754 -21.26 26.61 16.49
CA TRP A 754 -20.43 25.90 15.53
C TRP A 754 -20.62 26.38 14.08
N LEU A 755 -21.85 26.69 13.64
CA LEU A 755 -22.09 27.35 12.36
C LEU A 755 -21.33 28.67 12.28
N LYS A 756 -21.46 29.53 13.30
CA LYS A 756 -20.73 30.81 13.35
C LYS A 756 -19.20 30.63 13.39
N ALA A 757 -18.69 29.54 13.97
CA ALA A 757 -17.26 29.25 13.95
C ALA A 757 -16.80 28.71 12.59
N GLU A 758 -17.64 27.98 11.87
CA GLU A 758 -17.38 27.49 10.51
C GLU A 758 -17.42 28.64 9.47
N GLU A 759 -18.36 29.59 9.60
CA GLU A 759 -18.39 30.87 8.88
C GLU A 759 -17.09 31.70 9.08
N LEU A 760 -16.42 31.51 10.22
CA LEU A 760 -15.12 32.12 10.55
C LEU A 760 -13.92 31.20 10.25
N GLY A 761 -14.12 30.12 9.48
CA GLY A 761 -13.07 29.24 8.99
C GLY A 761 -12.56 28.18 9.97
N ASN A 762 -13.27 27.89 11.07
CA ASN A 762 -12.78 26.91 12.06
C ASN A 762 -13.01 25.45 11.61
N PRO A 763 -11.94 24.63 11.51
CA PRO A 763 -12.06 23.23 11.09
C PRO A 763 -12.69 22.33 12.17
N ASP A 764 -12.44 22.61 13.45
CA ASP A 764 -13.01 21.84 14.57
C ASP A 764 -14.54 21.97 14.62
N ALA A 765 -15.06 23.17 14.35
CA ALA A 765 -16.49 23.43 14.24
C ALA A 765 -17.12 22.67 13.06
N SER A 766 -16.45 22.60 11.90
CA SER A 766 -16.87 21.76 10.79
C SER A 766 -16.96 20.29 11.22
N TYR A 767 -15.94 19.77 11.93
CA TYR A 767 -15.97 18.40 12.45
C TYR A 767 -17.13 18.17 13.43
N ASN A 768 -17.36 19.10 14.36
CA ASN A 768 -18.44 19.01 15.34
C ASN A 768 -19.85 19.04 14.69
N LEU A 769 -20.05 19.84 13.64
CA LEU A 769 -21.28 19.82 12.83
C LEU A 769 -21.46 18.47 12.11
N GLY A 770 -20.37 17.92 11.56
CA GLY A 770 -20.36 16.58 10.98
C GLY A 770 -20.77 15.50 11.97
N VAL A 771 -20.30 15.55 13.22
CA VAL A 771 -20.72 14.65 14.29
C VAL A 771 -22.22 14.80 14.61
N LEU A 772 -22.75 16.02 14.74
CA LEU A 772 -24.18 16.23 14.99
C LEU A 772 -25.07 15.58 13.92
N HIS A 773 -24.67 15.65 12.64
CA HIS A 773 -25.38 15.02 11.53
C HIS A 773 -25.18 13.49 11.49
N LEU A 774 -23.98 12.98 11.80
CA LEU A 774 -23.69 11.56 11.84
C LEU A 774 -24.43 10.84 12.99
N ASP A 775 -24.62 11.52 14.12
CA ASP A 775 -25.36 11.00 15.28
C ASP A 775 -26.87 11.22 15.20
N GLY A 776 -27.32 12.16 14.35
CA GLY A 776 -28.74 12.44 14.13
C GLY A 776 -29.36 13.30 15.23
N ILE A 777 -28.53 14.13 15.87
CA ILE A 777 -28.89 15.04 16.97
C ILE A 777 -28.84 16.52 16.54
N TYR A 778 -28.65 16.78 15.25
CA TYR A 778 -28.65 18.13 14.69
C TYR A 778 -30.03 18.81 14.80
N PRO A 779 -30.14 20.06 15.29
CA PRO A 779 -31.41 20.75 15.48
C PRO A 779 -32.28 20.82 14.20
N GLY A 780 -33.52 20.35 14.30
CA GLY A 780 -34.52 20.47 13.23
C GLY A 780 -34.39 19.46 12.07
N VAL A 781 -33.36 18.62 12.06
CA VAL A 781 -33.17 17.55 11.04
C VAL A 781 -33.43 16.19 11.70
N PRO A 782 -34.49 15.45 11.31
CA PRO A 782 -34.80 14.16 11.91
C PRO A 782 -33.88 13.06 11.39
N GLY A 783 -33.15 12.40 12.29
CA GLY A 783 -32.32 11.24 11.97
C GLY A 783 -30.92 11.56 11.44
N LYS A 784 -30.16 10.53 11.08
CA LYS A 784 -28.75 10.61 10.69
C LYS A 784 -28.61 11.03 9.22
N ASN A 785 -27.82 12.06 8.94
CA ASN A 785 -27.49 12.50 7.59
C ASN A 785 -26.00 12.27 7.30
N ARG A 786 -25.70 11.17 6.60
CA ARG A 786 -24.31 10.69 6.40
C ARG A 786 -23.54 11.49 5.33
N THR A 787 -24.21 11.90 4.26
CA THR A 787 -23.58 12.66 3.16
C THR A 787 -23.18 14.05 3.63
N LEU A 788 -24.09 14.78 4.28
CA LEU A 788 -23.80 16.09 4.86
C LEU A 788 -22.75 16.00 5.98
N ALA A 789 -22.76 14.93 6.79
CA ALA A 789 -21.69 14.69 7.75
C ALA A 789 -20.32 14.51 7.07
N ALA A 790 -20.26 13.77 5.97
CA ALA A 790 -19.02 13.57 5.22
C ALA A 790 -18.51 14.84 4.55
N GLU A 791 -19.40 15.69 4.01
CA GLU A 791 -19.06 17.03 3.51
C GLU A 791 -18.45 17.92 4.60
N TYR A 792 -19.05 17.95 5.79
CA TYR A 792 -18.50 18.65 6.96
C TYR A 792 -17.15 18.07 7.42
N PHE A 793 -16.96 16.75 7.40
CA PHE A 793 -15.66 16.14 7.70
C PHE A 793 -14.59 16.47 6.65
N TYR A 794 -14.97 16.62 5.38
CA TYR A 794 -14.06 17.05 4.32
C TYR A 794 -13.66 18.52 4.45
N LYS A 795 -14.60 19.42 4.77
CA LYS A 795 -14.28 20.81 5.15
C LYS A 795 -13.29 20.85 6.33
N ALA A 796 -13.58 20.07 7.38
CA ALA A 796 -12.71 19.98 8.56
C ALA A 796 -11.31 19.49 8.21
N ALA A 797 -11.19 18.44 7.39
CA ALA A 797 -9.92 17.87 6.95
C ALA A 797 -9.11 18.84 6.08
N HIS A 798 -9.77 19.57 5.16
CA HIS A 798 -9.13 20.57 4.33
C HIS A 798 -8.58 21.74 5.15
N GLY A 799 -9.25 22.10 6.26
CA GLY A 799 -8.72 23.01 7.28
C GLY A 799 -7.78 22.35 8.32
N GLY A 800 -7.36 21.10 8.11
CA GLY A 800 -6.33 20.42 8.92
C GLY A 800 -6.82 19.58 10.11
N HIS A 801 -8.13 19.37 10.30
CA HIS A 801 -8.66 18.59 11.43
C HIS A 801 -8.24 17.12 11.38
N ILE A 802 -7.65 16.61 12.46
CA ILE A 802 -7.08 15.26 12.54
C ILE A 802 -8.16 14.19 12.32
N GLU A 803 -9.20 14.18 13.13
CA GLU A 803 -10.28 13.17 13.05
C GLU A 803 -11.10 13.33 11.77
N GLY A 804 -11.18 14.55 11.22
CA GLY A 804 -11.86 14.79 9.94
C GLY A 804 -11.10 14.12 8.80
N THR A 805 -9.77 14.27 8.80
CA THR A 805 -8.86 13.62 7.84
C THR A 805 -8.96 12.10 7.94
N ILE A 806 -9.03 11.53 9.15
CA ILE A 806 -9.23 10.09 9.36
C ILE A 806 -10.60 9.61 8.85
N ARG A 807 -11.69 10.35 9.10
CA ARG A 807 -13.03 10.01 8.56
C ARG A 807 -13.04 10.01 7.04
N CYS A 808 -12.45 11.01 6.41
CA CYS A 808 -12.37 11.09 4.96
C CYS A 808 -11.46 10.00 4.36
N SER A 809 -10.36 9.63 5.00
CA SER A 809 -9.53 8.52 4.53
C SER A 809 -10.27 7.18 4.59
N GLN A 810 -11.10 6.97 5.63
CA GLN A 810 -12.02 5.82 5.71
C GLN A 810 -13.02 5.84 4.54
N TYR A 811 -13.64 6.99 4.24
CA TYR A 811 -14.61 7.10 3.14
C TYR A 811 -13.98 6.87 1.76
N TYR A 812 -12.78 7.40 1.50
CA TYR A 812 -12.05 7.13 0.26
C TYR A 812 -11.66 5.65 0.14
N MET A 813 -11.32 4.97 1.24
CA MET A 813 -10.98 3.55 1.18
C MET A 813 -12.21 2.64 0.96
N THR A 814 -13.36 2.92 1.60
CA THR A 814 -14.58 2.11 1.42
C THR A 814 -15.33 2.46 0.13
N GLY A 815 -15.31 3.73 -0.29
CA GLY A 815 -16.03 4.22 -1.46
C GLY A 815 -17.53 3.92 -1.40
N ASN A 816 -18.14 4.07 -0.23
CA ASN A 816 -19.55 3.73 0.04
C ASN A 816 -20.53 4.92 -0.13
N MET A 817 -20.05 6.11 -0.49
CA MET A 817 -20.90 7.30 -0.70
C MET A 817 -20.62 7.93 -2.07
N GLU A 818 -21.66 8.44 -2.72
CA GLU A 818 -21.58 9.00 -4.08
C GLU A 818 -20.59 10.17 -4.19
N ASN A 819 -20.58 11.07 -3.18
CA ASN A 819 -19.65 12.20 -3.10
C ASN A 819 -18.20 11.80 -2.72
N PHE A 820 -17.96 10.54 -2.34
CA PHE A 820 -16.65 10.00 -1.95
C PHE A 820 -16.38 8.69 -2.73
N PRO A 821 -16.05 8.78 -4.03
CA PRO A 821 -15.68 7.61 -4.82
C PRO A 821 -14.44 6.91 -4.24
N ARG A 822 -14.31 5.61 -4.48
CA ARG A 822 -13.20 4.84 -3.92
C ARG A 822 -11.85 5.30 -4.48
N ASP A 823 -10.97 5.72 -3.59
CA ASP A 823 -9.63 6.22 -3.89
C ASP A 823 -8.62 5.73 -2.81
N PRO A 824 -8.05 4.53 -2.99
CA PRO A 824 -7.10 3.96 -2.02
C PRO A 824 -5.83 4.80 -1.84
N GLU A 825 -5.42 5.54 -2.86
CA GLU A 825 -4.21 6.36 -2.86
C GLU A 825 -4.40 7.61 -1.99
N LYS A 826 -5.47 8.38 -2.22
CA LYS A 826 -5.86 9.49 -1.32
C LYS A 826 -6.10 9.00 0.10
N ALA A 827 -6.69 7.81 0.28
CA ALA A 827 -6.88 7.22 1.60
C ALA A 827 -5.54 6.97 2.32
N VAL A 828 -4.53 6.42 1.64
CA VAL A 828 -3.18 6.26 2.22
C VAL A 828 -2.52 7.60 2.49
N ILE A 829 -2.53 8.55 1.54
CA ILE A 829 -1.95 9.89 1.70
C ILE A 829 -2.51 10.58 2.95
N TRP A 830 -3.83 10.56 3.12
CA TRP A 830 -4.52 11.21 4.24
C TRP A 830 -4.28 10.48 5.57
N ALA A 831 -4.18 9.14 5.58
CA ALA A 831 -3.82 8.38 6.78
C ALA A 831 -2.35 8.62 7.18
N LYS A 832 -1.43 8.57 6.22
CA LYS A 832 0.02 8.81 6.39
C LYS A 832 0.28 10.20 6.98
N HIS A 833 -0.31 11.25 6.41
CA HIS A 833 -0.17 12.63 6.90
C HIS A 833 -0.61 12.83 8.36
N ILE A 834 -1.48 11.96 8.90
CA ILE A 834 -1.86 11.97 10.31
C ILE A 834 -0.94 11.05 11.14
N ALA A 835 -0.56 9.88 10.64
CA ALA A 835 0.40 8.99 11.31
C ALA A 835 1.76 9.67 11.56
N GLU A 836 2.21 10.51 10.62
CA GLU A 836 3.45 11.30 10.71
C GLU A 836 3.42 12.41 11.77
N LYS A 837 2.25 12.74 12.34
CA LYS A 837 2.10 13.75 13.42
C LYS A 837 2.20 13.15 14.83
N ASN A 838 2.59 11.88 14.97
CA ASN A 838 2.63 11.20 16.27
C ASN A 838 3.81 11.68 17.15
N GLY A 839 3.56 11.87 18.44
CA GLY A 839 4.53 12.48 19.36
C GLY A 839 5.80 11.66 19.60
N TYR A 840 5.75 10.33 19.44
CA TYR A 840 6.92 9.47 19.59
C TYR A 840 7.90 9.64 18.41
N LEU A 841 7.39 9.76 17.18
CA LEU A 841 8.22 10.13 16.05
C LEU A 841 8.84 11.52 16.24
N GLY A 842 8.09 12.49 16.77
CA GLY A 842 8.61 13.81 17.10
C GLY A 842 9.78 13.75 18.08
N TYR A 843 9.68 12.90 19.12
CA TYR A 843 10.76 12.62 20.05
C TYR A 843 12.00 12.02 19.35
N VAL A 844 11.83 11.02 18.48
CA VAL A 844 12.95 10.38 17.76
C VAL A 844 13.67 11.38 16.82
N ILE A 845 12.93 12.19 16.08
CA ILE A 845 13.51 13.23 15.20
C ILE A 845 14.21 14.32 16.03
N ARG A 846 13.61 14.75 17.14
CA ARG A 846 14.20 15.76 18.04
C ARG A 846 15.50 15.25 18.69
N ASN A 847 15.57 13.98 19.08
CA ASN A 847 16.82 13.36 19.53
C ASN A 847 17.88 13.36 18.42
N ALA A 848 17.51 12.96 17.19
CA ALA A 848 18.42 12.95 16.05
C ALA A 848 19.02 14.34 15.74
N LEU A 849 18.18 15.38 15.78
CA LEU A 849 18.59 16.76 15.57
C LEU A 849 19.44 17.30 16.71
N ASN A 850 19.08 17.02 17.97
CA ASN A 850 19.87 17.43 19.13
C ASN A 850 21.26 16.77 19.10
N ALA A 851 21.34 15.47 18.80
CA ALA A 851 22.59 14.74 18.64
C ALA A 851 23.46 15.31 17.50
N TYR A 852 22.87 15.74 16.37
CA TYR A 852 23.60 16.42 15.30
C TYR A 852 24.16 17.77 15.75
N LEU A 853 23.34 18.61 16.40
CA LEU A 853 23.76 19.91 16.95
C LEU A 853 24.83 19.80 18.04
N GLU A 854 24.90 18.66 18.73
CA GLU A 854 25.92 18.34 19.73
C GLU A 854 27.11 17.54 19.16
N LEU A 855 27.17 17.37 17.83
CA LEU A 855 28.22 16.64 17.09
C LEU A 855 28.35 15.15 17.50
N SER A 856 27.29 14.56 18.07
CA SER A 856 27.15 13.14 18.40
C SER A 856 26.76 12.34 17.14
N TRP A 857 27.66 12.29 16.16
CA TRP A 857 27.40 11.74 14.82
C TRP A 857 26.85 10.32 14.82
N HIS A 858 27.29 9.44 15.73
CA HIS A 858 26.81 8.07 15.85
C HIS A 858 25.35 7.99 16.31
N GLU A 859 24.94 8.85 17.23
CA GLU A 859 23.57 8.90 17.77
C GLU A 859 22.62 9.62 16.81
N ALA A 860 23.09 10.66 16.14
CA ALA A 860 22.36 11.34 15.06
C ALA A 860 22.08 10.38 13.90
N LEU A 861 23.11 9.65 13.44
CA LEU A 861 22.98 8.60 12.41
C LEU A 861 21.95 7.56 12.86
N LEU A 862 22.07 7.03 14.08
CA LEU A 862 21.18 5.99 14.59
C LEU A 862 19.71 6.42 14.58
N HIS A 863 19.38 7.58 15.16
CA HIS A 863 17.99 8.05 15.22
C HIS A 863 17.44 8.41 13.82
N TYR A 864 18.24 9.05 12.95
CA TYR A 864 17.78 9.36 11.59
C TYR A 864 17.59 8.11 10.72
N VAL A 865 18.41 7.06 10.86
CA VAL A 865 18.18 5.77 10.16
C VAL A 865 16.84 5.14 10.60
N LEU A 866 16.55 5.16 11.91
CA LEU A 866 15.29 4.62 12.45
C LEU A 866 14.05 5.35 11.89
N SER A 867 14.07 6.67 11.74
CA SER A 867 12.93 7.42 11.15
C SER A 867 12.95 7.48 9.62
N ALA A 868 14.11 7.34 8.96
CA ALA A 868 14.21 7.31 7.50
C ALA A 868 13.60 6.03 6.89
N GLU A 869 13.85 4.86 7.47
CA GLU A 869 13.21 3.59 7.04
C GLU A 869 11.72 3.53 7.43
N ALA A 870 11.28 4.30 8.44
CA ALA A 870 9.86 4.50 8.73
C ALA A 870 9.13 5.37 7.68
N GLY A 871 9.84 5.84 6.65
CA GLY A 871 9.28 6.57 5.51
C GLY A 871 9.24 8.08 5.65
N ILE A 872 9.97 8.67 6.59
CA ILE A 872 9.92 10.11 6.89
C ILE A 872 10.92 10.89 6.04
N GLU A 873 10.40 11.67 5.07
CA GLU A 873 11.18 12.47 4.11
C GLU A 873 12.33 13.26 4.77
N VAL A 874 12.01 14.09 5.78
CA VAL A 874 13.01 14.93 6.48
C VAL A 874 14.15 14.08 7.05
N SER A 875 13.84 12.89 7.58
CA SER A 875 14.86 11.98 8.11
C SER A 875 15.68 11.35 6.99
N GLN A 876 15.08 11.03 5.85
CA GLN A 876 15.78 10.54 4.66
C GLN A 876 16.75 11.60 4.11
N THR A 877 16.32 12.86 3.97
CA THR A 877 17.21 13.94 3.50
C THR A 877 18.31 14.29 4.50
N ASN A 878 18.02 14.26 5.80
CA ASN A 878 19.00 14.52 6.86
C ASN A 878 20.05 13.41 6.95
N LEU A 879 19.62 12.16 6.80
CA LEU A 879 20.50 10.99 6.75
C LEU A 879 21.39 10.98 5.49
N ALA A 880 20.82 11.27 4.32
CA ALA A 880 21.59 11.43 3.09
C ALA A 880 22.69 12.48 3.26
N HIS A 881 22.35 13.64 3.85
CA HIS A 881 23.30 14.72 4.14
C HIS A 881 24.41 14.31 5.13
N ILE A 882 24.08 13.65 6.26
CA ILE A 882 25.09 13.12 7.19
C ILE A 882 26.02 12.12 6.49
N CYS A 883 25.51 11.33 5.56
CA CYS A 883 26.32 10.41 4.75
C CYS A 883 27.20 11.12 3.69
N GLU A 884 26.85 12.33 3.25
CA GLU A 884 27.72 13.18 2.43
C GLU A 884 28.82 13.85 3.26
N GLU A 885 28.50 14.37 4.45
CA GLU A 885 29.48 15.02 5.34
C GLU A 885 30.46 14.02 5.97
N ARG A 886 29.98 12.81 6.31
CA ARG A 886 30.75 11.78 7.03
C ARG A 886 30.79 10.46 6.25
N PRO A 887 31.36 10.43 5.02
CA PRO A 887 31.32 9.25 4.16
C PRO A 887 32.09 8.05 4.72
N GLU A 888 33.11 8.27 5.57
CA GLU A 888 33.79 7.20 6.32
C GLU A 888 32.92 6.60 7.43
N LEU A 889 32.06 7.40 8.09
CA LEU A 889 31.11 6.92 9.09
C LEU A 889 30.03 6.06 8.41
N ALA A 890 29.49 6.56 7.29
CA ALA A 890 28.53 5.86 6.47
C ALA A 890 29.09 4.53 5.95
N ARG A 891 30.24 4.54 5.27
CA ARG A 891 30.88 3.31 4.73
C ARG A 891 31.31 2.30 5.80
N ARG A 892 31.53 2.74 7.04
CA ARG A 892 31.88 1.85 8.16
C ARG A 892 30.69 1.12 8.77
N TYR A 893 29.53 1.77 8.81
CA TYR A 893 28.37 1.26 9.56
C TYR A 893 27.13 0.97 8.72
N LEU A 894 27.02 1.45 7.48
CA LEU A 894 25.91 1.11 6.58
C LEU A 894 26.45 0.33 5.38
N ALA A 895 25.93 -0.88 5.17
CA ALA A 895 26.28 -1.71 4.03
C ALA A 895 25.64 -1.24 2.71
N THR A 896 24.59 -0.41 2.78
CA THR A 896 23.93 0.20 1.61
C THR A 896 24.59 1.50 1.16
N ASN A 897 24.44 1.85 -0.13
CA ASN A 897 24.82 3.16 -0.68
C ASN A 897 23.91 4.28 -0.11
N CYS A 898 24.21 4.72 1.11
CA CYS A 898 23.37 5.62 1.92
C CYS A 898 22.87 6.86 1.16
N VAL A 899 23.80 7.62 0.55
CA VAL A 899 23.49 8.90 -0.10
C VAL A 899 22.48 8.70 -1.23
N TRP A 900 22.72 7.75 -2.13
CA TRP A 900 21.78 7.44 -3.21
C TRP A 900 20.46 6.86 -2.69
N ARG A 901 20.50 5.90 -1.75
CA ARG A 901 19.30 5.25 -1.19
C ARG A 901 18.32 6.27 -0.64
N TYR A 902 18.78 7.18 0.22
CA TYR A 902 17.88 8.08 0.91
C TYR A 902 17.49 9.32 0.10
N TYR A 903 18.31 9.78 -0.86
CA TYR A 903 17.83 10.75 -1.84
C TYR A 903 16.80 10.15 -2.82
N ASN A 904 17.01 8.90 -3.29
CA ASN A 904 16.03 8.21 -4.12
C ASN A 904 14.70 7.95 -3.37
N PHE A 905 14.78 7.62 -2.07
CA PHE A 905 13.61 7.50 -1.21
C PHE A 905 12.91 8.86 -0.99
N SER A 906 13.65 9.96 -0.83
CA SER A 906 13.05 11.27 -0.59
C SER A 906 12.36 11.86 -1.83
N ILE A 907 12.89 11.68 -3.05
CA ILE A 907 12.19 12.09 -4.29
C ILE A 907 10.92 11.27 -4.58
N SER A 908 10.74 10.12 -3.92
CA SER A 908 9.54 9.30 -4.02
C SER A 908 8.43 9.76 -3.06
N GLN A 909 8.64 10.84 -2.30
CA GLN A 909 7.71 11.35 -1.29
C GLN A 909 6.76 12.39 -1.86
N ILE A 910 5.56 12.47 -1.28
CA ILE A 910 4.46 13.35 -1.73
C ILE A 910 4.87 14.83 -1.73
N ASN A 911 5.71 15.24 -0.76
CA ASN A 911 6.24 16.60 -0.61
C ASN A 911 7.79 16.57 -0.60
N ALA A 912 8.40 15.97 -1.62
CA ALA A 912 9.85 15.94 -1.75
C ALA A 912 10.45 17.35 -1.97
N PRO A 913 11.54 17.74 -1.29
CA PRO A 913 12.13 19.06 -1.46
C PRO A 913 12.93 19.17 -2.76
N SER A 914 12.90 20.35 -3.39
CA SER A 914 13.59 20.66 -4.66
C SER A 914 15.05 20.16 -4.69
N PHE A 915 15.81 20.39 -3.62
CA PHE A 915 17.22 20.01 -3.54
C PHE A 915 17.47 18.49 -3.59
N ALA A 916 16.48 17.66 -3.27
CA ALA A 916 16.59 16.20 -3.41
C ALA A 916 16.48 15.80 -4.89
N TYR A 917 15.56 16.44 -5.63
CA TYR A 917 15.50 16.28 -7.09
C TYR A 917 16.79 16.79 -7.75
N LEU A 918 17.32 17.95 -7.36
CA LEU A 918 18.61 18.43 -7.87
C LEU A 918 19.73 17.40 -7.66
N LYS A 919 19.89 16.87 -6.43
CA LYS A 919 20.89 15.84 -6.11
C LYS A 919 20.72 14.56 -6.94
N MET A 920 19.50 14.08 -7.15
CA MET A 920 19.23 12.92 -8.00
C MET A 920 19.51 13.24 -9.47
N GLY A 921 19.17 14.44 -9.94
CA GLY A 921 19.50 14.94 -11.27
C GLY A 921 21.00 15.01 -11.53
N ASP A 922 21.79 15.42 -10.53
CA ASP A 922 23.26 15.42 -10.55
C ASP A 922 23.81 13.99 -10.65
N PHE A 923 23.28 13.04 -9.86
CA PHE A 923 23.70 11.63 -9.92
C PHE A 923 23.39 10.97 -11.28
N TYR A 924 22.24 11.31 -11.89
CA TYR A 924 21.93 10.88 -13.25
C TYR A 924 22.79 11.61 -14.31
N TYR A 925 23.11 12.89 -14.11
CA TYR A 925 23.94 13.66 -15.04
C TYR A 925 25.40 13.20 -15.07
N TYR A 926 26.04 12.99 -13.92
CA TYR A 926 27.44 12.55 -13.86
C TYR A 926 27.59 11.02 -13.95
N GLY A 927 26.54 10.27 -13.60
CA GLY A 927 26.64 8.86 -13.23
C GLY A 927 27.12 8.71 -11.78
N TYR A 928 26.66 7.68 -11.08
CA TYR A 928 26.97 7.49 -9.66
C TYR A 928 27.22 6.03 -9.28
N GLN A 929 28.47 5.70 -8.94
CA GLN A 929 28.94 4.36 -8.58
C GLN A 929 28.57 3.30 -9.64
N ASN A 930 27.49 2.54 -9.41
CA ASN A 930 27.01 1.48 -10.30
C ASN A 930 25.96 1.96 -11.31
N HIS A 931 25.48 3.21 -11.20
CA HIS A 931 24.51 3.82 -12.11
C HIS A 931 25.23 4.58 -13.22
N SER A 932 25.00 4.20 -14.47
CA SER A 932 25.46 4.93 -15.64
C SER A 932 24.79 6.30 -15.76
N LYS A 933 25.43 7.25 -16.46
CA LYS A 933 24.85 8.54 -16.84
C LYS A 933 23.52 8.32 -17.59
N ASP A 934 22.46 8.98 -17.12
CA ASP A 934 21.13 8.99 -17.74
C ASP A 934 20.67 10.45 -17.88
N LEU A 935 20.67 10.95 -19.11
CA LEU A 935 20.31 12.34 -19.40
C LEU A 935 18.80 12.57 -19.40
N GLU A 936 17.98 11.53 -19.61
CA GLU A 936 16.52 11.70 -19.63
C GLU A 936 15.98 11.81 -18.20
N LEU A 937 16.42 10.93 -17.29
CA LEU A 937 16.11 11.04 -15.87
C LEU A 937 16.70 12.32 -15.25
N SER A 938 17.90 12.74 -15.67
CA SER A 938 18.48 14.01 -15.21
C SER A 938 17.61 15.22 -15.58
N VAL A 939 17.13 15.31 -16.83
CA VAL A 939 16.20 16.36 -17.26
C VAL A 939 14.88 16.31 -16.49
N GLN A 940 14.32 15.12 -16.24
CA GLN A 940 13.09 14.96 -15.45
C GLN A 940 13.27 15.47 -14.02
N MET A 941 14.38 15.14 -13.35
CA MET A 941 14.66 15.59 -11.99
C MET A 941 14.86 17.11 -11.90
N TYR A 942 15.67 17.72 -12.79
CA TYR A 942 15.85 19.17 -12.79
C TYR A 942 14.56 19.92 -13.16
N ALA A 943 13.70 19.35 -14.00
CA ALA A 943 12.38 19.90 -14.28
C ALA A 943 11.44 19.83 -13.08
N GLN A 944 11.45 18.75 -12.30
CA GLN A 944 10.65 18.71 -11.07
C GLN A 944 11.15 19.74 -10.04
N ALA A 945 12.47 19.91 -9.87
CA ALA A 945 13.01 20.99 -9.04
C ALA A 945 12.54 22.39 -9.52
N ALA A 946 12.53 22.62 -10.83
CA ALA A 946 12.01 23.86 -11.42
C ALA A 946 10.49 24.06 -11.22
N LEU A 947 9.70 22.97 -11.17
CA LEU A 947 8.27 23.02 -10.86
C LEU A 947 8.00 23.36 -9.37
N GLU A 948 8.86 22.93 -8.45
CA GLU A 948 8.84 23.37 -7.05
C GLU A 948 9.31 24.84 -6.85
N GLY A 949 9.63 25.56 -7.95
CA GLY A 949 10.08 26.95 -7.92
C GLY A 949 11.59 27.14 -7.70
N ASP A 950 12.40 26.09 -7.87
CA ASP A 950 13.84 26.17 -7.63
C ASP A 950 14.60 26.72 -8.85
N SER A 951 15.18 27.92 -8.68
CA SER A 951 16.01 28.59 -9.69
C SER A 951 17.18 27.74 -10.22
N GLN A 952 17.76 26.83 -9.40
CA GLN A 952 18.83 25.95 -9.85
C GLN A 952 18.31 24.88 -10.83
N GLY A 953 17.03 24.47 -10.72
CA GLY A 953 16.39 23.60 -11.68
C GLY A 953 16.36 24.22 -13.09
N PHE A 954 15.94 25.48 -13.18
CA PHE A 954 15.98 26.24 -14.44
C PHE A 954 17.40 26.45 -14.98
N PHE A 955 18.38 26.73 -14.10
CA PHE A 955 19.79 26.84 -14.49
C PHE A 955 20.35 25.53 -15.07
N ASN A 956 20.12 24.40 -14.40
CA ASN A 956 20.61 23.10 -14.85
C ASN A 956 19.95 22.66 -16.18
N LEU A 957 18.65 22.92 -16.35
CA LEU A 957 17.96 22.70 -17.64
C LEU A 957 18.53 23.56 -18.78
N ALA A 958 18.88 24.82 -18.50
CA ALA A 958 19.50 25.71 -19.47
C ALA A 958 20.92 25.21 -19.86
N LEU A 959 21.74 24.83 -18.88
CA LEU A 959 23.08 24.26 -19.09
C LEU A 959 23.02 23.00 -19.98
N LEU A 960 22.09 22.08 -19.71
CA LEU A 960 21.88 20.90 -20.55
C LEU A 960 21.54 21.25 -22.00
N MET A 961 20.78 22.32 -22.24
CA MET A 961 20.51 22.82 -23.59
C MET A 961 21.72 23.49 -24.25
N GLU A 962 22.61 24.16 -23.49
CA GLU A 962 23.86 24.71 -24.02
C GLU A 962 24.87 23.61 -24.41
N GLU A 963 24.84 22.46 -23.73
CA GLU A 963 25.58 21.24 -24.10
C GLU A 963 25.00 20.53 -25.35
N GLY A 964 23.83 20.96 -25.84
CA GLY A 964 23.17 20.40 -27.02
C GLY A 964 22.13 19.31 -26.73
N ASN A 965 21.79 19.04 -25.47
CA ASN A 965 20.72 18.11 -25.11
C ASN A 965 19.34 18.75 -25.34
N SER A 966 18.37 18.00 -25.85
CA SER A 966 17.02 18.51 -26.12
C SER A 966 16.05 18.17 -24.98
N ILE A 967 15.46 19.17 -24.33
CA ILE A 967 14.37 18.94 -23.36
C ILE A 967 13.15 18.36 -24.10
N PRO A 968 12.58 17.22 -23.65
CA PRO A 968 11.37 16.62 -24.22
C PRO A 968 10.19 17.61 -24.29
N PRO A 969 9.34 17.56 -25.34
CA PRO A 969 8.23 18.50 -25.49
C PRO A 969 7.30 18.52 -24.27
N HIS A 970 6.92 17.33 -23.77
CA HIS A 970 6.00 17.20 -22.64
C HIS A 970 6.53 17.86 -21.35
N ILE A 971 7.85 17.94 -21.15
CA ILE A 971 8.45 18.60 -19.98
C ILE A 971 8.37 20.11 -20.12
N LEU A 972 8.60 20.65 -21.34
CA LEU A 972 8.39 22.07 -21.62
C LEU A 972 6.91 22.46 -21.49
N ASP A 973 5.99 21.58 -21.87
CA ASP A 973 4.55 21.79 -21.69
C ASP A 973 4.16 21.81 -20.20
N HIS A 974 4.73 20.92 -19.36
CA HIS A 974 4.53 20.94 -17.89
C HIS A 974 5.13 22.19 -17.24
N LEU A 975 6.27 22.67 -17.74
CA LEU A 975 6.91 23.92 -17.31
C LEU A 975 6.20 25.17 -17.85
N GLU A 976 5.07 25.07 -18.56
CA GLU A 976 4.37 26.20 -19.20
C GLU A 976 5.27 27.02 -20.17
N ILE A 977 6.17 26.35 -20.91
CA ILE A 977 7.06 26.95 -21.93
C ILE A 977 6.51 26.62 -23.32
N ASN A 978 5.60 27.47 -23.80
CA ASN A 978 4.87 27.21 -25.06
C ASN A 978 5.77 27.32 -26.31
N ARG A 979 6.11 26.18 -26.91
CA ARG A 979 6.89 26.07 -28.15
C ARG A 979 6.33 26.85 -29.36
N THR A 980 5.05 27.24 -29.40
CA THR A 980 4.54 28.10 -30.50
C THR A 980 5.03 29.55 -30.42
N LEU A 981 5.51 29.99 -29.25
CA LEU A 981 6.14 31.30 -29.03
C LEU A 981 7.67 31.20 -29.20
N HIS A 982 8.28 30.14 -28.68
CA HIS A 982 9.74 29.94 -28.71
C HIS A 982 10.16 29.08 -29.91
N SER A 983 10.21 29.69 -31.10
CA SER A 983 10.53 29.03 -32.38
C SER A 983 11.98 28.54 -32.54
N SER A 984 12.84 28.67 -31.52
CA SER A 984 14.25 28.29 -31.56
C SER A 984 14.75 27.84 -30.18
N ASN A 985 15.78 26.98 -30.14
CA ASN A 985 16.41 26.60 -28.88
C ASN A 985 16.98 27.81 -28.12
N ILE A 986 17.41 28.86 -28.83
CA ILE A 986 17.94 30.10 -28.23
C ILE A 986 16.82 30.85 -27.47
N SER A 987 15.60 30.91 -28.01
CA SER A 987 14.48 31.55 -27.33
C SER A 987 13.90 30.71 -26.18
N ILE A 988 14.07 29.38 -26.18
CA ILE A 988 13.79 28.53 -25.01
C ILE A 988 14.87 28.73 -23.93
N LEU A 989 16.14 28.77 -24.31
CA LEU A 989 17.26 28.98 -23.39
C LEU A 989 17.18 30.35 -22.69
N GLN A 990 16.77 31.39 -23.42
CA GLN A 990 16.48 32.70 -22.85
C GLN A 990 15.37 32.65 -21.79
N GLU A 991 14.27 31.93 -22.06
CA GLU A 991 13.15 31.76 -21.12
C GLU A 991 13.62 31.08 -19.83
N LEU A 992 14.43 30.01 -19.93
CA LEU A 992 14.97 29.29 -18.77
C LEU A 992 15.87 30.19 -17.90
N TYR A 993 16.80 30.95 -18.49
CA TYR A 993 17.64 31.88 -17.73
C TYR A 993 16.85 33.09 -17.17
N GLN A 994 15.81 33.56 -17.86
CA GLN A 994 14.91 34.58 -17.32
C GLN A 994 14.08 34.03 -16.14
N ARG A 995 13.65 32.77 -16.18
CA ARG A 995 12.93 32.11 -15.07
C ARG A 995 13.81 31.89 -13.85
N CYS A 996 15.02 31.36 -14.04
CA CYS A 996 16.10 31.29 -13.03
C CYS A 996 16.20 32.61 -12.26
N TRP A 997 16.34 33.73 -12.99
CA TRP A 997 16.44 35.06 -12.41
C TRP A 997 15.16 35.51 -11.70
N SER A 998 13.99 35.33 -12.31
CA SER A 998 12.71 35.76 -11.75
C SER A 998 12.28 35.03 -10.47
N GLN A 999 12.73 33.78 -10.29
CA GLN A 999 12.45 32.94 -9.13
C GLN A 999 13.66 32.83 -8.17
N SER A 1000 14.66 33.70 -8.34
CA SER A 1000 15.87 33.65 -7.55
C SER A 1000 15.67 34.09 -6.09
N ASN A 1001 16.28 33.34 -5.18
CA ASN A 1001 16.45 33.70 -3.77
C ASN A 1001 17.75 34.52 -3.55
N GLN A 1002 18.05 34.90 -2.31
CA GLN A 1002 19.24 35.72 -1.99
C GLN A 1002 20.57 35.11 -2.44
N GLU A 1003 20.68 33.79 -2.53
CA GLU A 1003 21.90 33.09 -2.93
C GLU A 1003 22.02 32.96 -4.46
N SER A 1004 20.92 32.59 -5.12
CA SER A 1004 20.85 32.31 -6.56
C SER A 1004 20.72 33.55 -7.45
N ILE A 1005 20.32 34.71 -6.91
CA ILE A 1005 20.15 35.94 -7.71
C ILE A 1005 21.44 36.37 -8.41
N ASN A 1006 22.60 36.20 -7.76
CA ASN A 1006 23.90 36.52 -8.34
C ASN A 1006 24.28 35.52 -9.47
N PRO A 1007 24.27 34.19 -9.26
CA PRO A 1007 24.42 33.19 -10.32
C PRO A 1007 23.47 33.38 -11.52
N CYS A 1008 22.15 33.48 -11.30
CA CYS A 1008 21.19 33.62 -12.40
C CYS A 1008 21.39 34.94 -13.17
N SER A 1009 21.70 36.04 -12.48
CA SER A 1009 22.02 37.33 -13.15
C SER A 1009 23.28 37.22 -14.01
N LEU A 1010 24.33 36.56 -13.51
CA LEU A 1010 25.57 36.36 -14.24
C LEU A 1010 25.38 35.45 -15.46
N ALA A 1011 24.61 34.36 -15.31
CA ALA A 1011 24.28 33.43 -16.38
C ALA A 1011 23.46 34.09 -17.49
N LEU A 1012 22.42 34.86 -17.13
CA LEU A 1012 21.60 35.61 -18.07
C LEU A 1012 22.41 36.71 -18.79
N PHE A 1013 23.31 37.40 -18.09
CA PHE A 1013 24.25 38.35 -18.69
C PHE A 1013 25.23 37.67 -19.66
N TYR A 1014 25.80 36.52 -19.28
CA TYR A 1014 26.69 35.73 -20.13
C TYR A 1014 25.96 35.23 -21.39
N PHE A 1015 24.73 34.76 -21.26
CA PHE A 1015 23.88 34.39 -22.40
C PHE A 1015 23.67 35.57 -23.37
N TYR A 1016 23.29 36.75 -22.88
CA TYR A 1016 23.16 37.93 -23.75
C TYR A 1016 24.49 38.34 -24.40
N LEU A 1017 25.61 38.25 -23.67
CA LEU A 1017 26.94 38.50 -24.21
C LEU A 1017 27.29 37.50 -25.32
N ARG A 1018 27.01 36.21 -25.12
CA ARG A 1018 27.19 35.12 -26.11
C ARG A 1018 26.32 35.32 -27.35
N VAL A 1019 25.06 35.72 -27.20
CA VAL A 1019 24.16 36.04 -28.32
C VAL A 1019 24.64 37.27 -29.10
N CYS A 1020 25.01 38.35 -28.40
CA CYS A 1020 25.59 39.55 -29.03
C CYS A 1020 26.89 39.23 -29.76
N TRP A 1021 27.79 38.45 -29.14
CA TRP A 1021 29.06 38.04 -29.74
C TRP A 1021 28.85 37.18 -30.99
N ASN A 1022 27.95 36.19 -30.94
CA ASN A 1022 27.60 35.39 -32.12
C ASN A 1022 26.99 36.24 -33.24
N ASN A 1023 26.11 37.20 -32.92
CA ASN A 1023 25.54 38.12 -33.90
C ASN A 1023 26.61 39.04 -34.54
N ILE A 1024 27.58 39.52 -33.74
CA ILE A 1024 28.74 40.28 -34.25
C ILE A 1024 29.59 39.41 -35.17
N LEU A 1025 29.93 38.17 -34.76
CA LEU A 1025 30.73 37.23 -35.55
C LEU A 1025 30.05 36.81 -36.87
N HIS A 1026 28.73 36.60 -36.86
CA HIS A 1026 27.97 36.22 -38.06
C HIS A 1026 27.75 37.37 -39.04
N SER A 1027 27.88 38.61 -38.59
CA SER A 1027 27.54 39.78 -39.39
C SER A 1027 28.54 40.06 -40.51
N THR A 1028 28.07 40.74 -41.55
CA THR A 1028 28.90 41.34 -42.60
C THR A 1028 29.96 42.31 -42.05
N LEU A 1029 29.88 42.71 -40.78
CA LEU A 1029 30.80 43.63 -40.12
C LEU A 1029 32.21 43.05 -39.95
N ILE A 1030 32.39 41.72 -39.86
CA ILE A 1030 33.74 41.11 -39.93
C ILE A 1030 34.34 41.25 -41.33
N TYR A 1031 33.56 41.01 -42.38
CA TYR A 1031 34.02 41.25 -43.76
C TYR A 1031 34.29 42.74 -43.98
N PHE A 1032 33.45 43.64 -43.42
CA PHE A 1032 33.64 45.08 -43.52
C PHE A 1032 34.91 45.53 -42.78
N MET A 1033 35.11 45.15 -41.52
CA MET A 1033 36.31 45.50 -40.74
C MET A 1033 37.57 44.83 -41.31
N GLY A 1034 37.48 43.61 -41.83
CA GLY A 1034 38.56 42.93 -42.53
C GLY A 1034 38.97 43.66 -43.82
N THR A 1035 38.01 43.99 -44.69
CA THR A 1035 38.28 44.79 -45.90
C THR A 1035 38.74 46.22 -45.56
N PHE A 1036 38.27 46.81 -44.47
CA PHE A 1036 38.72 48.12 -43.99
C PHE A 1036 40.17 48.08 -43.51
N LEU A 1037 40.55 47.11 -42.67
CA LEU A 1037 41.94 46.87 -42.24
C LEU A 1037 42.86 46.55 -43.43
N VAL A 1038 42.41 45.71 -44.37
CA VAL A 1038 43.14 45.45 -45.62
C VAL A 1038 43.28 46.72 -46.46
N SER A 1039 42.24 47.56 -46.55
CA SER A 1039 42.32 48.84 -47.29
C SER A 1039 43.30 49.82 -46.64
N ILE A 1040 43.34 49.89 -45.30
CA ILE A 1040 44.30 50.72 -44.54
C ILE A 1040 45.72 50.20 -44.73
N LEU A 1041 45.93 48.88 -44.65
CA LEU A 1041 47.24 48.27 -44.91
C LEU A 1041 47.70 48.49 -46.35
N VAL A 1042 46.78 48.44 -47.33
CA VAL A 1042 47.07 48.75 -48.74
C VAL A 1042 47.39 50.23 -48.92
N THR A 1043 46.64 51.18 -48.34
CA THR A 1043 46.97 52.61 -48.46
C THR A 1043 48.29 52.95 -47.76
N PHE A 1044 48.56 52.36 -46.60
CA PHE A 1044 49.82 52.53 -45.88
C PHE A 1044 51.01 51.94 -46.68
N ALA A 1045 50.85 50.75 -47.26
CA ALA A 1045 51.86 50.16 -48.15
C ALA A 1045 52.07 50.99 -49.43
N VAL A 1046 51.01 51.53 -50.04
CA VAL A 1046 51.12 52.40 -51.22
C VAL A 1046 51.80 53.72 -50.87
N GLN A 1047 51.48 54.37 -49.76
CA GLN A 1047 52.20 55.56 -49.29
C GLN A 1047 53.67 55.24 -48.98
N HIS A 1048 53.98 54.07 -48.41
CA HIS A 1048 55.35 53.66 -48.12
C HIS A 1048 56.14 53.33 -49.39
N PHE A 1049 55.53 52.75 -50.42
CA PHE A 1049 56.17 52.53 -51.72
C PHE A 1049 56.34 53.84 -52.51
N GLN A 1050 55.40 54.79 -52.40
CA GLN A 1050 55.56 56.13 -52.99
C GLN A 1050 56.69 56.91 -52.31
N SER A 1051 56.80 56.90 -50.97
CA SER A 1051 57.91 57.55 -50.27
C SER A 1051 59.28 56.88 -50.46
N LEU A 1052 59.31 55.59 -50.82
CA LEU A 1052 60.51 54.88 -51.26
C LEU A 1052 60.90 55.20 -52.72
N SER A 1053 59.93 55.50 -53.59
CA SER A 1053 60.16 55.87 -54.99
C SER A 1053 60.94 57.19 -55.11
N ASP A 1054 60.55 58.21 -54.34
CA ASP A 1054 61.08 59.56 -54.48
C ASP A 1054 62.43 59.79 -53.76
N ASN A 1055 62.91 58.82 -52.97
CA ASN A 1055 64.13 58.95 -52.17
C ASN A 1055 65.38 58.24 -52.75
N VAL A 1056 65.38 57.88 -54.04
CA VAL A 1056 66.59 57.39 -54.74
C VAL A 1056 67.50 58.56 -55.16
N SER A 1057 67.77 59.48 -54.24
CA SER A 1057 68.78 60.53 -54.40
C SER A 1057 69.38 60.96 -53.06
N HIS A 1058 70.70 60.81 -52.95
CA HIS A 1058 71.58 61.24 -51.85
C HIS A 1058 71.54 60.43 -50.54
N ALA A 1059 72.75 60.20 -50.03
CA ALA A 1059 73.08 59.54 -48.78
C ALA A 1059 74.20 60.37 -48.08
N PRO A 1060 74.88 59.89 -47.03
CA PRO A 1060 74.34 59.77 -45.66
C PRO A 1060 75.24 60.49 -44.63
N ARG A 1061 74.72 60.75 -43.40
CA ARG A 1061 75.51 61.00 -42.15
C ARG A 1061 74.55 61.08 -40.95
N THR A 1062 74.61 60.16 -39.97
CA THR A 1062 75.50 60.04 -38.78
C THR A 1062 75.01 60.77 -37.53
N GLU A 1063 74.96 60.00 -36.44
CA GLU A 1063 75.31 60.36 -35.05
C GLU A 1063 74.33 61.07 -34.10
N GLN A 1064 74.20 60.40 -32.95
CA GLN A 1064 74.24 60.92 -31.57
C GLN A 1064 73.07 61.76 -31.00
N SER A 1065 72.37 61.08 -30.08
CA SER A 1065 71.76 61.57 -28.82
C SER A 1065 72.73 62.37 -27.92
N PRO A 1066 72.34 62.93 -26.74
CA PRO A 1066 71.07 62.83 -25.99
C PRO A 1066 70.58 64.19 -25.39
N ALA A 1067 69.72 64.12 -24.34
CA ALA A 1067 69.84 64.90 -23.07
C ALA A 1067 69.45 66.41 -23.05
N VAL A 1068 68.85 67.01 -21.99
CA VAL A 1068 67.98 66.58 -20.85
C VAL A 1068 67.10 67.82 -20.46
N HIS A 1069 66.31 67.71 -19.38
CA HIS A 1069 65.83 68.76 -18.45
C HIS A 1069 64.46 69.43 -18.72
N SER A 1070 63.62 69.68 -17.70
CA SER A 1070 63.71 69.33 -16.27
C SER A 1070 62.38 69.51 -15.50
N SER A 1071 62.42 69.19 -14.20
CA SER A 1071 61.77 69.88 -13.06
C SER A 1071 60.25 69.70 -12.82
N THR A 1072 59.76 69.53 -11.58
CA THR A 1072 60.43 69.45 -10.25
C THR A 1072 59.49 68.88 -9.17
N GLU A 1073 60.07 68.18 -8.16
CA GLU A 1073 59.66 68.17 -6.72
C GLU A 1073 58.28 67.55 -6.34
N ASN A 1074 57.96 67.07 -5.13
CA ASN A 1074 58.64 66.68 -3.86
C ASN A 1074 57.55 65.95 -2.98
N THR A 1075 57.72 65.22 -1.87
CA THR A 1075 58.81 64.61 -1.02
C THR A 1075 58.09 63.63 -0.06
N SER A 1076 58.68 62.68 0.71
CA SER A 1076 59.96 61.93 0.68
C SER A 1076 59.92 60.84 1.80
N ASP A 1077 60.85 59.88 1.77
CA ASP A 1077 61.42 59.12 2.92
C ASP A 1077 60.55 58.13 3.75
N THR A 1078 61.09 57.05 4.34
CA THR A 1078 62.40 56.33 4.18
C THR A 1078 62.33 54.88 4.69
N GLY A 1079 63.16 53.98 4.12
CA GLY A 1079 63.72 52.78 4.77
C GLY A 1079 62.80 51.54 4.98
N SER A 1080 63.32 50.31 5.04
CA SER A 1080 64.67 49.80 4.71
C SER A 1080 64.69 48.26 4.60
N ARG A 1081 65.50 47.72 3.67
CA ARG A 1081 66.51 46.61 3.76
C ARG A 1081 66.35 45.51 4.86
N GLU A 1082 66.75 44.25 4.68
CA GLU A 1082 67.53 43.56 3.61
C GLU A 1082 67.38 42.02 3.71
N GLN A 1083 67.62 41.29 2.59
CA GLN A 1083 68.04 39.86 2.53
C GLN A 1083 67.07 38.78 3.12
N GLU A 1084 67.23 37.46 2.92
CA GLU A 1084 68.34 36.65 2.37
C GLU A 1084 67.84 35.46 1.48
N GLU A 1085 68.67 34.42 1.28
CA GLU A 1085 68.60 33.46 0.15
C GLU A 1085 67.87 32.12 0.41
N SER A 1086 67.80 31.31 -0.66
CA SER A 1086 67.24 29.95 -0.73
C SER A 1086 68.01 28.86 0.03
N THR A 1087 67.34 27.75 0.38
CA THR A 1087 67.93 26.40 0.21
C THR A 1087 66.89 25.26 0.20
N LEU A 1088 67.29 24.09 -0.29
CA LEU A 1088 66.48 22.86 -0.42
C LEU A 1088 66.38 22.08 0.90
N THR A 1089 65.30 21.29 1.07
CA THR A 1089 65.40 19.82 1.12
C THR A 1089 64.04 19.11 0.98
N ASN A 1090 64.06 17.84 0.58
CA ASN A 1090 62.87 17.03 0.25
C ASN A 1090 62.13 16.52 1.50
N ASN A 1091 60.81 16.29 1.42
CA ASN A 1091 60.27 14.93 1.33
C ASN A 1091 58.72 14.82 1.24
N LEU A 1092 58.27 13.94 0.32
CA LEU A 1092 57.09 13.05 0.41
C LEU A 1092 55.64 13.60 0.48
N ALA A 1093 54.72 12.67 0.19
CA ALA A 1093 53.27 12.66 0.40
C ALA A 1093 52.35 13.43 -0.59
N GLN A 1094 51.66 12.61 -1.40
CA GLN A 1094 50.52 12.92 -2.27
C GLN A 1094 49.33 13.54 -1.50
N HIS A 1095 48.64 14.53 -2.10
CA HIS A 1095 47.20 14.86 -1.93
C HIS A 1095 46.79 15.97 -2.98
N PRO A 1096 45.57 16.56 -3.06
CA PRO A 1096 44.59 16.11 -4.07
C PRO A 1096 43.91 17.26 -4.88
N GLN A 1097 42.84 16.91 -5.61
CA GLN A 1097 41.66 17.75 -5.95
C GLN A 1097 41.82 19.19 -6.50
N LEU A 1098 41.42 19.34 -7.77
CA LEU A 1098 40.58 20.44 -8.28
C LEU A 1098 39.23 19.79 -8.64
N ILE A 1099 38.03 20.31 -8.36
CA ILE A 1099 37.50 21.68 -8.28
C ILE A 1099 37.37 22.34 -9.67
N SER A 1100 36.41 21.83 -10.44
CA SER A 1100 35.47 22.60 -11.28
C SER A 1100 34.21 21.75 -11.45
#